data_AF-A0A813JYD7-F1
#
_entry.id   AF-A0A813JYD7-F1
#
_cell.length_a   1.000
_cell.length_b   1.000
_cell.length_c   1.000
_cell.angle_alpha   90.00
_cell.angle_beta   90.00
_cell.angle_gamma   90.00
#
_symmetry.space_group_name_H-M   'P 1'
#
loop_
_entity.id
_entity.type
_entity.pdbx_description
1 polymer ?
#
loop_
_entity_poly.entity_id
_entity_poly.type
_entity_poly.pdbx_seq_one_letter_code
_entity_poly.pdbx_strand_id
1 'polypeptide(L)'
;MNFARLHVRQIWLSKISAGEFDSVLSTPPCSSFTRAMWANKLGPSPMRSYDHPKGFPWLQGSRKLLAEAGSVLADFSFAAVRAQAVHAEASVLMEQPEDLGAVKSGPWPGQRPASMWQDPQHSDIAGMPGMASRAFHQHSFGTDYPKPTRFLVKLGNESHPAFYDGLPQFDSAGNYTGPLPRCSGASRSLVRKRGDAGFKTTGTAAWPPQLCEWVAQEIISFHIGEAGAEISQAGDSSSAPAIATGKSTTMEAQAAPAGDSTSASTVATGTGTLKVVQASSTVEPKFRAGFGSPRQVNTPGKRSSYHDGAGLASPGRWDPDRRRFQISAAWVSLRKDILEIATRHLQDVDLQRTCWNMAVRKQAPFQDNLVKEVQDRIAQWCVAEGSSWSKQELLTIADGQPFLLKLLSEVLRLAGDPDWAFLLQAETGLPAGITVPLPRTPEVYEEQTSWRLDLDAEAMGEEMALNYSSVDKHKDYVYKFFDEEVLEGLMIKMSRAEFDKKYQGKSAIAALAVLFNAITGKLRIIHDATNKVRVNNRIKCLDKQRMPGAKEKFYILHYYKSRGVVLFSVLGDVSKAHRRFKYLEVEHGFLACQVDPKDDLIYVNKVGTFGVGSASYWWGRIFGASTRATYQLLGPENPAEILVFADDIEVIGPDRAGRRAIVLTYLFLVAFGNPFKWEKQRGGLKVDWIGLHTDYTVYKLGISEERCAWLVGWCTEVEVSCSVWPRVMAAGLGRLCYTANALFWERPFLGPIYAWVSSVGGLDRKVAVPWAIKFILSWIASRLRADGRLQEPPSITGEAMELFRSDAKAEGGKAWIGAWETRFSLDPKKCRWFYLEVTRDWAPWAFSKKDPNRVIAALELLGNLAAIMVFGDSWPRDRRGKCIGTGISDNLGNTYIVAKGMTTKYPITLILMELSEQLRSRGMEMSVTWKRRDENQEADDLTNLVFDKFSPELEVKVDPLNLKWLVLPGLMKSSELLYKQIVERRASKGFEAVPTTAKFLRKKLLSPW
;
A
#
# COMPACT_ATOMS: atom_id res chain seq x y z
N MET A 1 16.12 -7.82 -12.78
CA MET A 1 17.22 -8.79 -12.56
C MET A 1 17.97 -8.95 -13.87
N ASN A 2 19.29 -8.74 -13.93
CA ASN A 2 20.05 -8.88 -15.18
C ASN A 2 20.88 -10.16 -15.15
N PHE A 3 20.31 -11.24 -15.71
CA PHE A 3 20.95 -12.58 -15.76
C PHE A 3 22.11 -12.67 -16.76
N ALA A 4 22.40 -11.61 -17.52
CA ALA A 4 23.66 -11.53 -18.28
C ALA A 4 24.89 -11.44 -17.36
N ARG A 5 24.72 -10.96 -16.12
CA ARG A 5 25.80 -10.83 -15.11
C ARG A 5 26.03 -12.16 -14.39
N LEU A 6 27.28 -12.61 -14.37
CA LEU A 6 27.70 -13.88 -13.74
C LEU A 6 27.31 -13.98 -12.26
N HIS A 7 27.62 -12.96 -11.45
CA HIS A 7 27.30 -12.97 -10.02
C HIS A 7 25.81 -13.12 -9.72
N VAL A 8 24.93 -12.53 -10.55
CA VAL A 8 23.48 -12.71 -10.42
C VAL A 8 23.11 -14.17 -10.67
N ARG A 9 23.63 -14.78 -11.74
CA ARG A 9 23.38 -16.21 -12.03
C ARG A 9 23.84 -17.12 -10.89
N GLN A 10 25.02 -16.86 -10.32
CA GLN A 10 25.56 -17.65 -9.22
C GLN A 10 24.68 -17.60 -7.97
N ILE A 11 24.17 -16.41 -7.59
CA ILE A 11 23.24 -16.29 -6.47
C ILE A 11 21.99 -17.14 -6.69
N TRP A 12 21.36 -17.01 -7.86
CA TRP A 12 20.12 -17.72 -8.13
C TRP A 12 20.33 -19.23 -8.26
N LEU A 13 21.41 -19.68 -8.90
CA LEU A 13 21.77 -21.09 -8.92
C LEU A 13 22.02 -21.64 -7.52
N SER A 14 22.66 -20.88 -6.63
CA SER A 14 22.89 -21.30 -5.26
C SER A 14 21.56 -21.50 -4.51
N LYS A 15 20.61 -20.58 -4.68
CA LYS A 15 19.27 -20.69 -4.07
C LYS A 15 18.44 -21.87 -4.61
N ILE A 16 18.47 -22.07 -5.93
CA ILE A 16 17.81 -23.21 -6.59
C ILE A 16 18.43 -24.52 -6.11
N SER A 17 19.76 -24.61 -6.09
CA SER A 17 20.47 -25.79 -5.59
C SER A 17 20.19 -26.06 -4.11
N ALA A 18 19.95 -25.00 -3.32
CA ALA A 18 19.57 -25.10 -1.91
C ALA A 18 18.10 -25.49 -1.68
N GLY A 19 17.29 -25.67 -2.72
CA GLY A 19 15.89 -26.05 -2.60
C GLY A 19 14.99 -24.92 -2.07
N GLU A 20 15.38 -23.65 -2.25
CA GLU A 20 14.57 -22.49 -1.80
C GLU A 20 13.26 -22.30 -2.61
N PHE A 21 13.07 -23.06 -3.70
CA PHE A 21 11.94 -22.93 -4.61
C PHE A 21 11.23 -24.28 -4.80
N ASP A 22 9.91 -24.29 -4.62
CA ASP A 22 9.07 -25.46 -4.92
C ASP A 22 8.99 -25.71 -6.43
N SER A 23 8.99 -24.64 -7.24
CA SER A 23 8.90 -24.71 -8.71
C SER A 23 9.82 -23.72 -9.41
N VAL A 24 10.46 -24.15 -10.50
CA VAL A 24 11.25 -23.28 -11.38
C VAL A 24 10.72 -23.34 -12.82
N LEU A 25 10.33 -22.19 -13.38
CA LEU A 25 9.92 -22.06 -14.78
C LEU A 25 10.95 -21.21 -15.54
N SER A 26 11.45 -21.72 -16.67
CA SER A 26 12.52 -21.09 -17.45
C SER A 26 12.13 -20.92 -18.92
N THR A 27 12.01 -19.67 -19.38
CA THR A 27 11.64 -19.33 -20.76
C THR A 27 12.67 -18.35 -21.37
N PRO A 28 13.88 -18.83 -21.70
CA PRO A 28 14.93 -17.94 -22.20
C PRO A 28 14.55 -17.27 -23.54
N PRO A 29 15.17 -16.13 -23.92
CA PRO A 29 14.82 -15.45 -25.17
C PRO A 29 15.03 -16.33 -26.41
N CYS A 30 13.94 -16.59 -27.15
CA CYS A 30 13.94 -17.49 -28.30
C CYS A 30 14.23 -16.80 -29.65
N SER A 31 14.35 -15.47 -29.68
CA SER A 31 14.45 -14.66 -30.91
C SER A 31 15.66 -15.01 -31.79
N SER A 32 16.72 -15.58 -31.18
CA SER A 32 17.90 -16.03 -31.91
C SER A 32 17.96 -17.55 -32.13
N PHE A 33 17.10 -18.34 -31.49
CA PHE A 33 17.01 -19.81 -31.58
C PHE A 33 15.74 -20.28 -32.33
N THR A 34 15.20 -19.42 -33.21
CA THR A 34 13.96 -19.71 -33.92
C THR A 34 14.17 -19.96 -35.41
N ARG A 35 13.55 -21.02 -35.93
CA ARG A 35 13.43 -21.30 -37.37
C ARG A 35 12.64 -20.23 -38.13
N ALA A 36 11.86 -19.39 -37.45
CA ALA A 36 11.07 -18.35 -38.12
C ALA A 36 11.92 -17.32 -38.89
N MET A 37 13.14 -17.02 -38.41
CA MET A 37 14.09 -16.15 -39.13
C MET A 37 14.60 -16.79 -40.44
N TRP A 38 14.43 -18.10 -40.58
CA TRP A 38 14.82 -18.89 -41.74
C TRP A 38 13.64 -19.16 -42.69
N ALA A 39 12.52 -18.45 -42.56
CA ALA A 39 11.37 -18.65 -43.44
C ALA A 39 11.41 -17.80 -44.73
N ASN A 40 11.92 -16.56 -44.68
CA ASN A 40 12.16 -15.69 -45.85
C ASN A 40 13.08 -14.50 -45.52
N LYS A 41 13.46 -13.72 -46.54
CA LYS A 41 14.32 -12.52 -46.42
C LYS A 41 13.61 -11.25 -45.92
N LEU A 42 12.35 -11.33 -45.48
CA LEU A 42 11.54 -10.14 -45.08
C LEU A 42 11.61 -9.85 -43.57
N GLY A 43 12.27 -10.72 -42.78
CA GLY A 43 12.50 -10.56 -41.33
C GLY A 43 13.97 -10.35 -40.96
N PRO A 44 14.31 -10.37 -39.66
CA PRO A 44 15.70 -10.30 -39.20
C PRO A 44 16.55 -11.41 -39.82
N SER A 45 17.78 -11.09 -40.21
CA SER A 45 18.70 -12.10 -40.76
C SER A 45 19.03 -13.15 -39.69
N PRO A 46 19.17 -14.43 -40.07
CA PRO A 46 19.66 -15.45 -39.16
C PRO A 46 20.99 -15.08 -38.49
N MET A 47 21.14 -15.46 -37.22
CA MET A 47 22.34 -15.18 -36.41
C MET A 47 23.13 -16.43 -36.02
N ARG A 48 22.53 -17.62 -36.16
CA ARG A 48 23.14 -18.90 -35.80
C ARG A 48 22.54 -20.01 -36.68
N SER A 49 23.33 -21.04 -36.95
CA SER A 49 22.92 -22.28 -37.65
C SER A 49 23.31 -23.48 -36.79
N TYR A 50 22.93 -24.68 -37.23
CA TYR A 50 23.35 -25.93 -36.60
C TYR A 50 24.87 -26.04 -36.40
N ASP A 51 25.66 -25.67 -37.39
CA ASP A 51 27.15 -25.71 -37.31
C ASP A 51 27.74 -24.58 -36.46
N HIS A 52 26.97 -23.52 -36.20
CA HIS A 52 27.39 -22.36 -35.42
C HIS A 52 26.35 -22.03 -34.33
N PRO A 53 26.11 -22.94 -33.37
CA PRO A 53 24.97 -22.86 -32.45
C PRO A 53 25.06 -21.69 -31.47
N LYS A 54 26.27 -21.19 -31.19
CA LYS A 54 26.51 -20.03 -30.32
C LYS A 54 26.49 -18.68 -31.06
N GLY A 55 26.35 -18.68 -32.39
CA GLY A 55 26.37 -17.50 -33.26
C GLY A 55 27.39 -17.61 -34.38
N PHE A 56 27.12 -17.01 -35.54
CA PHE A 56 28.08 -17.01 -36.64
C PHE A 56 29.37 -16.26 -36.27
N PRO A 57 30.56 -16.76 -36.67
CA PRO A 57 31.84 -16.15 -36.29
C PRO A 57 32.04 -14.74 -36.89
N TRP A 58 31.33 -14.41 -37.96
CA TRP A 58 31.36 -13.09 -38.61
C TRP A 58 30.32 -12.10 -38.07
N LEU A 59 29.58 -12.42 -36.99
CA LEU A 59 28.67 -11.46 -36.37
C LEU A 59 29.46 -10.29 -35.73
N GLN A 60 28.92 -9.08 -35.86
CA GLN A 60 29.47 -7.87 -35.27
C GLN A 60 28.40 -7.03 -34.57
N GLY A 61 28.84 -6.10 -33.71
CA GLY A 61 28.00 -5.12 -33.04
C GLY A 61 26.84 -5.73 -32.24
N SER A 62 25.66 -5.13 -32.39
CA SER A 62 24.45 -5.51 -31.63
C SER A 62 23.99 -6.95 -31.88
N ARG A 63 24.23 -7.52 -33.06
CA ARG A 63 23.86 -8.91 -33.38
C ARG A 63 24.75 -9.93 -32.68
N LYS A 64 26.05 -9.64 -32.55
CA LYS A 64 26.98 -10.47 -31.78
C LYS A 64 26.58 -10.49 -30.30
N LEU A 65 26.36 -9.31 -29.72
CA LEU A 65 25.93 -9.19 -28.32
C LEU A 65 24.60 -9.91 -28.04
N LEU A 66 23.65 -9.84 -28.96
CA LEU A 66 22.37 -10.54 -28.85
C LEU A 66 22.53 -12.06 -28.92
N ALA A 67 23.41 -12.56 -29.81
CA ALA A 67 23.71 -13.98 -29.92
C ALA A 67 24.39 -14.52 -28.65
N GLU A 68 25.39 -13.78 -28.13
CA GLU A 68 26.10 -14.09 -26.88
C GLU A 68 25.16 -14.09 -25.67
N ALA A 69 24.33 -13.06 -25.52
CA ALA A 69 23.36 -12.98 -24.43
C ALA A 69 22.35 -14.14 -24.48
N GLY A 70 21.87 -14.51 -25.68
CA GLY A 70 20.99 -15.66 -25.86
C GLY A 70 21.66 -16.98 -25.44
N SER A 71 22.93 -17.18 -25.83
CA SER A 71 23.70 -18.38 -25.45
C SER A 71 23.93 -18.46 -23.93
N VAL A 72 24.27 -17.33 -23.30
CA VAL A 72 24.47 -17.25 -21.85
C VAL A 72 23.20 -17.57 -21.07
N LEU A 73 22.04 -17.09 -21.53
CA LEU A 73 20.76 -17.37 -20.89
C LEU A 73 20.32 -18.82 -21.12
N ALA A 74 20.62 -19.40 -22.29
CA ALA A 74 20.40 -20.82 -22.56
C ALA A 74 21.19 -21.71 -21.60
N ASP A 75 22.49 -21.45 -21.43
CA ASP A 75 23.35 -22.22 -20.53
C ASP A 75 22.89 -22.10 -19.06
N PHE A 76 22.46 -20.89 -18.66
CA PHE A 76 21.87 -20.67 -17.34
C PHE A 76 20.55 -21.43 -17.14
N SER A 77 19.67 -21.45 -18.14
CA SER A 77 18.40 -22.17 -18.08
C SER A 77 18.63 -23.66 -17.87
N PHE A 78 19.55 -24.29 -18.60
CA PHE A 78 19.89 -25.70 -18.38
C PHE A 78 20.50 -25.94 -17.00
N ALA A 79 21.39 -25.07 -16.53
CA ALA A 79 21.96 -25.18 -15.19
C ALA A 79 20.89 -25.08 -14.09
N ALA A 80 19.94 -24.13 -14.23
CA ALA A 80 18.84 -23.95 -13.29
C ALA A 80 17.88 -25.14 -13.29
N VAL A 81 17.55 -25.66 -14.48
CA VAL A 81 16.67 -26.84 -14.61
C VAL A 81 17.33 -28.06 -14.00
N ARG A 82 18.62 -28.30 -14.29
CA ARG A 82 19.38 -29.40 -13.70
C ARG A 82 19.46 -29.29 -12.17
N ALA A 83 19.74 -28.09 -11.66
CA ALA A 83 19.80 -27.82 -10.23
C ALA A 83 18.44 -27.97 -9.52
N GLN A 84 17.32 -27.75 -10.22
CA GLN A 84 15.99 -27.97 -9.67
C GLN A 84 15.58 -29.45 -9.76
N ALA A 85 15.88 -30.11 -10.89
CA ALA A 85 15.42 -31.47 -11.19
C ALA A 85 15.92 -32.54 -10.21
N VAL A 86 17.08 -32.29 -9.57
CA VAL A 86 17.63 -33.18 -8.53
C VAL A 86 16.77 -33.27 -7.27
N HIS A 87 15.94 -32.26 -7.00
CA HIS A 87 15.05 -32.26 -5.82
C HIS A 87 13.80 -33.08 -6.14
N ALA A 88 13.58 -34.17 -5.41
CA ALA A 88 12.48 -35.11 -5.64
C ALA A 88 11.10 -34.40 -5.64
N GLU A 89 10.85 -33.61 -4.59
CA GLU A 89 9.59 -32.88 -4.32
C GLU A 89 9.43 -31.58 -5.12
N ALA A 90 10.36 -31.26 -6.03
CA ALA A 90 10.34 -30.00 -6.73
C ALA A 90 9.95 -30.17 -8.21
N SER A 91 9.12 -29.25 -8.70
CA SER A 91 8.75 -29.22 -10.11
C SER A 91 9.60 -28.25 -10.93
N VAL A 92 9.75 -28.55 -12.21
CA VAL A 92 10.52 -27.70 -13.11
C VAL A 92 9.96 -27.74 -14.52
N LEU A 93 9.99 -26.60 -15.23
CA LEU A 93 9.60 -26.51 -16.63
C LEU A 93 10.52 -25.54 -17.37
N MET A 94 10.98 -25.95 -18.55
CA MET A 94 11.69 -25.10 -19.49
C MET A 94 11.02 -25.10 -20.85
N GLU A 95 10.82 -23.92 -21.44
CA GLU A 95 10.15 -23.74 -22.74
C GLU A 95 11.07 -23.08 -23.78
N GLN A 96 10.99 -23.61 -25.01
CA GLN A 96 11.49 -23.01 -26.24
C GLN A 96 10.68 -23.50 -27.45
N PRO A 97 10.77 -22.78 -28.59
CA PRO A 97 10.29 -23.31 -29.87
C PRO A 97 10.84 -24.69 -30.19
N GLU A 98 10.03 -25.52 -30.84
CA GLU A 98 10.44 -26.87 -31.28
C GLU A 98 11.58 -26.82 -32.31
N ASP A 99 12.48 -27.80 -32.28
CA ASP A 99 13.46 -28.00 -33.36
C ASP A 99 12.81 -28.74 -34.54
N LEU A 100 12.47 -28.00 -35.58
CA LEU A 100 11.87 -28.55 -36.80
C LEU A 100 12.90 -28.86 -37.90
N GLY A 101 14.19 -28.85 -37.58
CA GLY A 101 15.26 -29.26 -38.47
C GLY A 101 15.39 -28.42 -39.74
N ALA A 102 15.89 -29.06 -40.79
CA ALA A 102 16.20 -28.42 -42.06
C ALA A 102 15.00 -27.67 -42.68
N VAL A 103 15.30 -26.54 -43.32
CA VAL A 103 14.33 -25.73 -44.05
C VAL A 103 14.05 -26.39 -45.40
N LYS A 104 12.77 -26.70 -45.67
CA LYS A 104 12.37 -27.42 -46.90
C LYS A 104 12.07 -26.50 -48.10
N SER A 105 11.84 -25.22 -47.86
CA SER A 105 11.42 -24.26 -48.89
C SER A 105 11.77 -22.82 -48.49
N GLY A 106 11.75 -21.89 -49.45
CA GLY A 106 12.16 -20.50 -49.24
C GLY A 106 13.60 -20.25 -49.68
N PRO A 107 14.23 -19.15 -49.24
CA PRO A 107 15.55 -18.73 -49.75
C PRO A 107 16.74 -19.51 -49.16
N TRP A 108 16.49 -20.45 -48.24
CA TRP A 108 17.52 -21.21 -47.54
C TRP A 108 17.20 -22.73 -47.48
N PRO A 109 16.86 -23.39 -48.60
CA PRO A 109 16.53 -24.82 -48.59
C PRO A 109 17.74 -25.64 -48.15
N GLY A 110 17.50 -26.70 -47.37
CA GLY A 110 18.52 -27.60 -46.83
C GLY A 110 19.30 -27.04 -45.63
N GLN A 111 19.21 -25.74 -45.34
CA GLN A 111 19.87 -25.14 -44.18
C GLN A 111 19.18 -25.56 -42.88
N ARG A 112 19.98 -25.88 -41.85
CA ARG A 112 19.48 -26.28 -40.52
C ARG A 112 19.66 -25.15 -39.50
N PRO A 113 18.58 -24.55 -38.99
CA PRO A 113 18.64 -23.55 -37.92
C PRO A 113 19.18 -24.15 -36.61
N ALA A 114 19.83 -23.31 -35.80
CA ALA A 114 20.17 -23.70 -34.43
C ALA A 114 18.92 -23.74 -33.55
N SER A 115 18.83 -24.74 -32.70
CA SER A 115 17.84 -24.86 -31.64
C SER A 115 18.53 -25.15 -30.31
N MET A 116 17.96 -24.66 -29.21
CA MET A 116 18.48 -25.00 -27.87
C MET A 116 18.38 -26.49 -27.57
N TRP A 117 17.43 -27.18 -28.20
CA TRP A 117 17.22 -28.62 -28.02
C TRP A 117 18.26 -29.51 -28.71
N GLN A 118 19.19 -28.91 -29.47
CA GLN A 118 20.34 -29.58 -30.07
C GLN A 118 21.53 -29.68 -29.09
N ASP A 119 21.48 -28.97 -27.96
CA ASP A 119 22.52 -29.03 -26.93
C ASP A 119 22.47 -30.39 -26.20
N PRO A 120 23.60 -31.09 -25.98
CA PRO A 120 23.62 -32.38 -25.27
C PRO A 120 22.98 -32.34 -23.88
N GLN A 121 22.97 -31.17 -23.22
CA GLN A 121 22.32 -31.00 -21.92
C GLN A 121 20.82 -31.31 -21.96
N HIS A 122 20.17 -31.16 -23.12
CA HIS A 122 18.76 -31.50 -23.28
C HIS A 122 18.51 -33.00 -23.08
N SER A 123 19.28 -33.86 -23.77
CA SER A 123 19.16 -35.31 -23.62
C SER A 123 19.58 -35.77 -22.22
N ASP A 124 20.64 -35.17 -21.67
CA ASP A 124 21.11 -35.50 -20.31
C ASP A 124 20.02 -35.27 -19.26
N ILE A 125 19.40 -34.08 -19.32
CA ILE A 125 18.38 -33.69 -18.33
C ILE A 125 17.08 -34.44 -18.60
N ALA A 126 16.69 -34.66 -19.85
CA ALA A 126 15.50 -35.46 -20.17
C ALA A 126 15.63 -36.92 -19.69
N GLY A 127 16.84 -37.43 -19.52
CA GLY A 127 17.11 -38.75 -18.92
C GLY A 127 17.11 -38.77 -17.39
N MET A 128 16.99 -37.63 -16.70
CA MET A 128 16.91 -37.59 -15.24
C MET A 128 15.55 -38.10 -14.74
N PRO A 129 15.48 -38.70 -13.53
CA PRO A 129 14.23 -39.21 -12.98
C PRO A 129 13.10 -38.17 -12.95
N GLY A 130 11.94 -38.52 -13.51
CA GLY A 130 10.75 -37.67 -13.55
C GLY A 130 10.79 -36.54 -14.58
N MET A 131 11.87 -36.40 -15.35
CA MET A 131 11.93 -35.45 -16.46
C MET A 131 11.33 -36.05 -17.74
N ALA A 132 10.67 -35.21 -18.53
CA ALA A 132 10.13 -35.52 -19.83
C ALA A 132 10.43 -34.39 -20.82
N SER A 133 10.60 -34.75 -22.10
CA SER A 133 10.68 -33.81 -23.21
C SER A 133 9.40 -33.95 -24.04
N ARG A 134 8.60 -32.88 -24.12
CA ARG A 134 7.25 -32.90 -24.72
C ARG A 134 7.09 -31.81 -25.77
N ALA A 135 6.68 -32.18 -26.98
CA ALA A 135 6.41 -31.24 -28.07
C ALA A 135 4.90 -30.99 -28.23
N PHE A 136 4.50 -29.79 -28.63
CA PHE A 136 3.10 -29.45 -28.91
C PHE A 136 2.95 -28.21 -29.79
N HIS A 137 1.72 -27.95 -30.23
CA HIS A 137 1.33 -26.71 -30.87
C HIS A 137 0.59 -25.81 -29.88
N GLN A 138 0.97 -24.54 -29.73
CA GLN A 138 0.20 -23.61 -28.88
C GLN A 138 -1.24 -23.42 -29.36
N HIS A 139 -1.53 -23.77 -30.62
CA HIS A 139 -2.88 -23.83 -31.17
C HIS A 139 -3.82 -24.73 -30.35
N SER A 140 -3.30 -25.85 -29.82
CA SER A 140 -4.07 -26.76 -28.97
C SER A 140 -4.52 -26.13 -27.64
N PHE A 141 -3.99 -24.94 -27.32
CA PHE A 141 -4.34 -24.12 -26.16
C PHE A 141 -5.00 -22.79 -26.58
N GLY A 142 -5.58 -22.73 -27.78
CA GLY A 142 -6.48 -21.65 -28.20
C GLY A 142 -5.86 -20.53 -29.05
N THR A 143 -4.61 -20.65 -29.52
CA THR A 143 -4.05 -19.65 -30.46
C THR A 143 -4.55 -19.86 -31.89
N ASP A 144 -4.74 -18.78 -32.66
CA ASP A 144 -5.10 -18.83 -34.10
C ASP A 144 -3.93 -19.24 -35.02
N TYR A 145 -2.74 -19.45 -34.44
CA TYR A 145 -1.51 -19.86 -35.12
C TYR A 145 -0.92 -21.14 -34.48
N PRO A 146 -0.09 -21.92 -35.22
CA PRO A 146 0.36 -23.24 -34.74
C PRO A 146 1.49 -23.21 -33.70
N LYS A 147 2.34 -22.17 -33.68
CA LYS A 147 3.60 -22.04 -32.90
C LYS A 147 4.10 -23.35 -32.23
N PRO A 148 4.91 -24.14 -32.96
CA PRO A 148 5.55 -25.36 -32.45
C PRO A 148 6.43 -25.05 -31.24
N THR A 149 6.18 -25.73 -30.13
CA THR A 149 6.78 -25.46 -28.82
C THR A 149 7.17 -26.78 -28.16
N ARG A 150 8.25 -26.76 -27.37
CA ARG A 150 8.69 -27.91 -26.57
C ARG A 150 8.87 -27.52 -25.11
N PHE A 151 8.53 -28.46 -24.24
CA PHE A 151 8.85 -28.43 -22.83
C PHE A 151 9.90 -29.47 -22.48
N LEU A 152 10.85 -29.08 -21.63
CA LEU A 152 11.66 -29.99 -20.81
C LEU A 152 11.15 -29.83 -19.38
N VAL A 153 10.50 -30.86 -18.83
CA VAL A 153 9.57 -30.70 -17.71
C VAL A 153 9.61 -31.87 -16.74
N LYS A 154 9.47 -31.56 -15.44
CA LYS A 154 9.10 -32.47 -14.36
C LYS A 154 7.89 -31.86 -13.66
N LEU A 155 6.73 -32.33 -14.12
CA LEU A 155 5.38 -32.05 -13.63
C LEU A 155 4.61 -33.39 -13.68
N GLY A 156 3.42 -33.46 -13.07
CA GLY A 156 2.65 -34.69 -12.89
C GLY A 156 2.52 -35.61 -14.13
N ASN A 157 2.17 -36.88 -13.87
CA ASN A 157 2.25 -37.98 -14.83
C ASN A 157 1.19 -37.97 -15.95
N GLU A 158 0.21 -37.07 -15.96
CA GLU A 158 -0.85 -37.09 -16.97
C GLU A 158 -0.42 -36.38 -18.28
N SER A 159 -0.35 -37.16 -19.36
CA SER A 159 -0.09 -36.62 -20.70
C SER A 159 -1.35 -35.96 -21.25
N HIS A 160 -1.43 -34.62 -21.21
CA HIS A 160 -2.45 -33.89 -21.96
C HIS A 160 -2.38 -34.27 -23.44
N PRO A 161 -3.51 -34.53 -24.14
CA PRO A 161 -3.53 -35.10 -25.50
C PRO A 161 -2.87 -34.25 -26.59
N ALA A 162 -2.54 -32.99 -26.27
CA ALA A 162 -1.79 -32.11 -27.15
C ALA A 162 -0.27 -32.35 -27.15
N PHE A 163 0.26 -33.13 -26.20
CA PHE A 163 1.69 -33.38 -26.08
C PHE A 163 2.14 -34.63 -26.82
N TYR A 164 3.33 -34.53 -27.39
CA TYR A 164 4.04 -35.61 -28.06
C TYR A 164 5.38 -35.81 -27.37
N ASP A 165 5.52 -36.92 -26.65
CA ASP A 165 6.71 -37.22 -25.87
C ASP A 165 7.90 -37.65 -26.74
N GLY A 166 9.10 -37.39 -26.25
CA GLY A 166 10.37 -37.80 -26.86
C GLY A 166 11.21 -36.63 -27.34
N LEU A 167 12.47 -36.91 -27.66
CA LEU A 167 13.41 -35.93 -28.22
C LEU A 167 13.10 -35.64 -29.70
N PRO A 168 13.47 -34.46 -30.25
CA PRO A 168 13.37 -34.18 -31.67
C PRO A 168 14.12 -35.22 -32.51
N GLN A 169 13.47 -35.75 -33.54
CA GLN A 169 14.04 -36.75 -34.46
C GLN A 169 14.20 -36.18 -35.87
N PHE A 170 15.28 -36.61 -36.54
CA PHE A 170 15.63 -36.14 -37.89
C PHE A 170 16.07 -37.30 -38.78
N ASP A 171 15.83 -37.19 -40.08
CA ASP A 171 16.42 -38.08 -41.09
C ASP A 171 17.89 -37.72 -41.36
N SER A 172 18.56 -38.51 -42.22
CA SER A 172 19.96 -38.31 -42.62
C SER A 172 20.21 -36.97 -43.33
N ALA A 173 19.17 -36.34 -43.87
CA ALA A 173 19.23 -35.01 -44.49
C ALA A 173 18.88 -33.89 -43.49
N GLY A 174 18.71 -34.22 -42.21
CA GLY A 174 18.37 -33.26 -41.15
C GLY A 174 16.93 -32.77 -41.17
N ASN A 175 16.04 -33.41 -41.95
CA ASN A 175 14.62 -33.07 -41.93
C ASN A 175 13.95 -33.67 -40.70
N TYR A 176 13.11 -32.88 -40.05
CA TYR A 176 12.35 -33.33 -38.89
C TYR A 176 11.35 -34.44 -39.24
N THR A 177 11.40 -35.53 -38.47
CA THR A 177 10.56 -36.73 -38.60
C THR A 177 9.56 -36.89 -37.46
N GLY A 178 9.76 -36.23 -36.31
CA GLY A 178 8.85 -36.31 -35.17
C GLY A 178 9.47 -35.84 -33.85
N PRO A 179 8.73 -35.87 -32.73
CA PRO A 179 7.43 -36.53 -32.56
C PRO A 179 6.20 -35.64 -32.90
N LEU A 180 6.38 -34.33 -33.09
CA LEU A 180 5.28 -33.39 -33.37
C LEU A 180 4.78 -33.47 -34.82
N PRO A 181 3.51 -33.82 -35.09
CA PRO A 181 2.95 -33.80 -36.45
C PRO A 181 2.78 -32.37 -36.99
N ARG A 182 2.42 -32.23 -38.28
CA ARG A 182 2.05 -30.93 -38.84
C ARG A 182 0.67 -30.50 -38.31
N CYS A 183 0.55 -29.25 -37.85
CA CYS A 183 -0.73 -28.67 -37.43
C CYS A 183 -1.71 -28.50 -38.63
N SER A 184 -2.92 -29.04 -38.51
CA SER A 184 -3.96 -29.03 -39.54
C SER A 184 -5.12 -28.03 -39.30
N GLY A 185 -5.09 -27.23 -38.23
CA GLY A 185 -6.23 -26.38 -37.81
C GLY A 185 -5.97 -24.88 -37.68
N ALA A 186 -4.73 -24.39 -37.87
CA ALA A 186 -4.41 -22.98 -37.65
C ALA A 186 -4.77 -22.08 -38.85
N SER A 187 -5.54 -21.01 -38.59
CA SER A 187 -6.01 -20.07 -39.61
C SER A 187 -4.99 -18.96 -39.95
N ARG A 188 -3.95 -18.78 -39.13
CA ARG A 188 -2.96 -17.71 -39.26
C ARG A 188 -1.50 -18.20 -39.22
N SER A 189 -0.64 -17.55 -40.03
CA SER A 189 0.81 -17.76 -40.03
C SER A 189 1.53 -16.59 -39.34
N LEU A 190 2.57 -16.90 -38.55
CA LEU A 190 3.42 -15.92 -37.87
C LEU A 190 4.56 -15.37 -38.75
N VAL A 191 4.81 -15.97 -39.91
CA VAL A 191 5.85 -15.53 -40.84
C VAL A 191 5.33 -14.42 -41.74
N ARG A 192 6.09 -13.33 -41.87
CA ARG A 192 5.77 -12.20 -42.75
C ARG A 192 5.69 -12.64 -44.22
N LYS A 193 4.59 -12.36 -44.93
CA LYS A 193 4.38 -12.81 -46.33
C LYS A 193 4.53 -11.72 -47.40
N ARG A 194 4.48 -10.42 -47.05
CA ARG A 194 4.59 -9.27 -47.98
C ARG A 194 5.42 -8.13 -47.37
N GLY A 195 6.05 -7.30 -48.21
CA GLY A 195 6.98 -6.23 -47.81
C GLY A 195 6.34 -5.00 -47.14
N ASP A 196 5.03 -4.84 -47.26
CA ASP A 196 4.19 -3.76 -46.71
C ASP A 196 3.54 -4.13 -45.35
N ALA A 197 3.42 -5.40 -45.02
CA ALA A 197 2.88 -5.87 -43.73
C ALA A 197 3.97 -5.96 -42.65
N GLY A 198 3.74 -5.41 -41.45
CA GLY A 198 4.66 -5.54 -40.31
C GLY A 198 4.84 -6.99 -39.81
N PHE A 199 5.94 -7.27 -39.10
CA PHE A 199 6.17 -8.55 -38.44
C PHE A 199 5.14 -8.70 -37.30
N LYS A 200 4.11 -9.53 -37.48
CA LYS A 200 2.98 -9.63 -36.53
C LYS A 200 3.30 -10.58 -35.36
N THR A 201 4.35 -10.27 -34.58
CA THR A 201 4.73 -11.02 -33.35
C THR A 201 4.46 -10.25 -32.05
N THR A 202 3.86 -9.06 -32.12
CA THR A 202 3.41 -8.34 -30.91
C THR A 202 2.35 -9.18 -30.20
N GLY A 203 2.65 -9.63 -28.97
CA GLY A 203 1.78 -10.48 -28.16
C GLY A 203 2.04 -11.99 -28.22
N THR A 204 2.85 -12.50 -29.18
CA THR A 204 3.12 -13.95 -29.31
C THR A 204 4.23 -14.46 -28.39
N ALA A 205 4.80 -13.56 -27.58
CA ALA A 205 5.75 -13.90 -26.51
C ALA A 205 5.03 -14.40 -25.24
N ALA A 206 3.76 -14.04 -25.05
CA ALA A 206 2.95 -14.59 -23.97
C ALA A 206 2.48 -16.01 -24.33
N TRP A 207 2.36 -16.86 -23.32
CA TRP A 207 1.63 -18.13 -23.45
C TRP A 207 0.13 -17.84 -23.61
N PRO A 208 -0.61 -18.68 -24.35
CA PRO A 208 -2.06 -18.55 -24.39
C PRO A 208 -2.66 -18.83 -23.00
N PRO A 209 -3.80 -18.19 -22.65
CA PRO A 209 -4.40 -18.33 -21.32
C PRO A 209 -4.63 -19.77 -20.88
N GLN A 210 -5.09 -20.65 -21.78
CA GLN A 210 -5.33 -22.07 -21.46
C GLN A 210 -4.03 -22.83 -21.13
N LEU A 211 -2.90 -22.46 -21.75
CA LEU A 211 -1.60 -23.04 -21.41
C LEU A 211 -1.13 -22.56 -20.04
N CYS A 212 -1.33 -21.28 -19.71
CA CYS A 212 -1.03 -20.74 -18.38
C CYS A 212 -1.84 -21.44 -17.29
N GLU A 213 -3.14 -21.64 -17.54
CA GLU A 213 -4.05 -22.34 -16.64
C GLU A 213 -3.61 -23.78 -16.43
N TRP A 214 -3.35 -24.53 -17.51
CA TRP A 214 -2.89 -25.91 -17.41
C TRP A 214 -1.56 -26.03 -16.65
N VAL A 215 -0.55 -25.22 -16.98
CA VAL A 215 0.75 -25.24 -16.25
C VAL A 215 0.56 -24.93 -14.76
N ALA A 216 -0.32 -23.98 -14.42
CA ALA A 216 -0.61 -23.66 -13.02
C ALA A 216 -1.30 -24.82 -12.29
N GLN A 217 -2.28 -25.47 -12.93
CA GLN A 217 -2.95 -26.65 -12.39
C GLN A 217 -1.96 -27.79 -12.13
N GLU A 218 -1.09 -28.10 -13.09
CA GLU A 218 -0.09 -29.17 -12.93
C GLU A 218 0.92 -28.90 -11.81
N ILE A 219 1.38 -27.65 -11.67
CA ILE A 219 2.26 -27.27 -10.55
C ILE A 219 1.56 -27.48 -9.22
N ILE A 220 0.29 -27.09 -9.13
CA ILE A 220 -0.52 -27.24 -7.92
C ILE A 220 -0.72 -28.74 -7.63
N SER A 221 -1.13 -29.53 -8.61
CA SER A 221 -1.35 -30.98 -8.47
C SER A 221 -0.08 -31.71 -8.05
N PHE A 222 1.07 -31.38 -8.66
CA PHE A 222 2.36 -31.95 -8.34
C PHE A 222 2.74 -31.76 -6.86
N HIS A 223 2.46 -30.58 -6.30
CA HIS A 223 2.83 -30.24 -4.91
C HIS A 223 1.78 -30.62 -3.87
N ILE A 224 0.55 -30.89 -4.28
CA ILE A 224 -0.56 -31.23 -3.37
C ILE A 224 -0.78 -32.76 -3.30
N GLY A 225 -0.30 -33.53 -4.29
CA GLY A 225 -0.42 -34.99 -4.36
C GLY A 225 -1.84 -35.49 -4.66
N GLU A 226 -1.97 -36.70 -5.22
CA GLU A 226 -3.24 -37.34 -5.63
C GLU A 226 -4.21 -37.68 -4.48
N ALA A 227 -3.93 -37.28 -3.23
CA ALA A 227 -4.93 -37.32 -2.14
C ALA A 227 -6.12 -36.36 -2.38
N GLY A 228 -6.12 -35.59 -3.47
CA GLY A 228 -7.28 -34.86 -3.98
C GLY A 228 -8.14 -35.61 -5.02
N ALA A 229 -7.75 -36.81 -5.47
CA ALA A 229 -8.45 -37.56 -6.51
C ALA A 229 -9.47 -38.60 -5.97
N GLU A 230 -9.30 -39.11 -4.74
CA GLU A 230 -10.28 -40.00 -4.09
C GLU A 230 -11.31 -39.24 -3.20
N ILE A 231 -11.86 -38.15 -3.73
CA ILE A 231 -13.28 -37.78 -3.46
C ILE A 231 -14.17 -38.33 -4.60
N SER A 232 -13.61 -39.27 -5.39
CA SER A 232 -14.37 -40.16 -6.26
C SER A 232 -13.93 -41.59 -5.98
N GLN A 233 -14.71 -42.28 -5.14
CA GLN A 233 -14.67 -43.72 -4.82
C GLN A 233 -13.92 -44.12 -3.54
N ALA A 234 -14.52 -45.08 -2.86
CA ALA A 234 -14.37 -45.44 -1.46
C ALA A 234 -13.64 -46.77 -1.30
N GLY A 235 -13.10 -47.02 -0.10
CA GLY A 235 -13.01 -48.37 0.46
C GLY A 235 -11.63 -48.85 0.89
N ASP A 236 -11.53 -49.14 2.19
CA ASP A 236 -10.77 -50.23 2.81
C ASP A 236 -9.22 -50.23 2.83
N SER A 237 -8.75 -49.92 4.05
CA SER A 237 -8.03 -50.87 4.93
C SER A 237 -6.49 -50.97 4.88
N SER A 238 -5.94 -50.71 6.07
CA SER A 238 -4.93 -51.50 6.79
C SER A 238 -3.43 -51.20 6.65
N SER A 239 -2.82 -51.15 7.84
CA SER A 239 -1.42 -51.41 8.24
C SER A 239 -0.37 -50.28 8.17
N ALA A 240 -0.10 -49.71 9.35
CA ALA A 240 1.18 -49.12 9.76
C ALA A 240 2.26 -50.23 9.86
N PRO A 241 3.57 -49.97 9.67
CA PRO A 241 4.49 -49.48 10.73
C PRO A 241 5.73 -48.72 10.13
N ALA A 242 6.84 -48.33 10.78
CA ALA A 242 7.26 -47.91 12.11
C ALA A 242 8.75 -47.43 12.02
N ILE A 243 9.16 -46.53 12.92
CA ILE A 243 10.48 -46.40 13.58
C ILE A 243 11.75 -46.02 12.75
N ALA A 244 12.42 -44.94 13.17
CA ALA A 244 13.79 -44.93 13.74
C ALA A 244 14.37 -43.49 13.75
N THR A 245 14.27 -42.73 14.84
CA THR A 245 15.31 -42.53 15.89
C THR A 245 16.76 -42.39 15.39
N GLY A 246 17.26 -41.15 15.41
CA GLY A 246 18.68 -40.81 15.25
C GLY A 246 19.05 -39.57 16.07
N LYS A 247 19.71 -39.80 17.20
CA LYS A 247 20.15 -38.83 18.22
C LYS A 247 21.33 -37.96 17.76
N SER A 248 21.29 -36.70 18.23
CA SER A 248 22.34 -35.95 18.96
C SER A 248 23.71 -35.70 18.31
N THR A 249 24.13 -34.42 18.27
CA THR A 249 25.23 -33.98 19.14
C THR A 249 25.28 -32.45 19.28
N THR A 250 25.43 -32.05 20.55
CA THR A 250 25.63 -30.72 21.12
C THR A 250 27.07 -30.23 20.97
N MET A 251 27.28 -28.92 20.85
CA MET A 251 28.49 -28.25 21.36
C MET A 251 28.12 -26.93 22.02
N GLU A 252 28.41 -26.83 23.31
CA GLU A 252 28.43 -25.64 24.15
C GLU A 252 29.75 -24.86 23.98
N ALA A 253 29.69 -23.54 24.18
CA ALA A 253 30.70 -22.73 24.87
C ALA A 253 30.13 -21.31 25.01
N GLN A 254 29.59 -20.97 26.19
CA GLN A 254 30.26 -20.31 27.32
C GLN A 254 30.28 -18.77 27.24
N ALA A 255 29.67 -18.20 28.28
CA ALA A 255 29.45 -16.80 28.57
C ALA A 255 30.49 -16.24 29.55
N ALA A 256 30.55 -14.91 29.66
CA ALA A 256 30.64 -14.10 30.91
C ALA A 256 31.03 -12.64 30.58
N PRO A 257 30.89 -11.66 31.49
CA PRO A 257 29.70 -11.30 32.25
C PRO A 257 29.47 -9.76 32.35
N ALA A 258 28.46 -9.41 33.14
CA ALA A 258 27.85 -8.09 33.39
C ALA A 258 28.69 -7.09 34.21
N GLY A 259 28.25 -5.83 34.19
CA GLY A 259 28.64 -4.77 35.11
C GLY A 259 27.47 -3.83 35.43
N ASP A 260 27.05 -3.87 36.70
CA ASP A 260 26.26 -2.93 37.51
C ASP A 260 26.75 -1.46 37.42
N SER A 261 26.11 -0.39 37.92
CA SER A 261 24.81 -0.03 38.50
C SER A 261 24.91 1.50 38.80
N THR A 262 23.85 2.07 39.41
CA THR A 262 23.79 3.30 40.25
C THR A 262 23.11 4.56 39.71
N SER A 263 22.36 5.12 40.66
CA SER A 263 21.35 6.16 40.65
C SER A 263 21.84 7.37 41.47
N ALA A 264 21.35 8.58 41.19
CA ALA A 264 21.29 9.66 42.18
C ALA A 264 20.33 10.78 41.73
N SER A 265 19.50 11.24 42.68
CA SER A 265 18.57 12.38 42.58
C SER A 265 19.18 13.64 43.21
N THR A 266 18.81 14.83 42.73
CA THR A 266 18.83 16.05 43.56
C THR A 266 17.79 17.08 43.08
N VAL A 267 17.13 17.69 44.06
CA VAL A 267 16.05 18.69 43.95
C VAL A 267 16.65 20.10 44.04
N ALA A 268 16.14 21.06 43.25
CA ALA A 268 16.29 22.49 43.54
C ALA A 268 15.10 23.30 42.99
N THR A 269 14.60 24.18 43.86
CA THR A 269 13.47 25.10 43.75
C THR A 269 13.84 26.41 43.04
N GLY A 270 12.88 27.08 42.39
CA GLY A 270 13.08 28.46 41.90
C GLY A 270 12.12 28.91 40.79
N THR A 271 11.21 29.81 41.16
CA THR A 271 10.16 30.47 40.37
C THR A 271 10.68 31.50 39.35
N GLY A 272 10.05 31.60 38.16
CA GLY A 272 10.07 32.84 37.36
C GLY A 272 9.93 32.74 35.84
N THR A 273 8.79 33.21 35.33
CA THR A 273 8.54 33.81 33.99
C THR A 273 8.52 32.92 32.73
N LEU A 274 7.32 32.86 32.13
CA LEU A 274 6.91 32.11 30.95
C LEU A 274 7.72 32.43 29.69
N LYS A 275 8.58 31.50 29.29
CA LYS A 275 9.01 31.28 27.90
C LYS A 275 8.11 30.21 27.28
N VAL A 276 7.50 30.53 26.14
CA VAL A 276 6.90 29.52 25.25
C VAL A 276 8.04 28.71 24.64
N VAL A 277 8.43 27.66 25.33
CA VAL A 277 9.25 26.57 24.81
C VAL A 277 8.27 25.50 24.32
N GLN A 278 8.44 25.03 23.08
CA GLN A 278 7.78 23.82 22.58
C GLN A 278 8.19 22.65 23.48
N ALA A 279 7.40 22.38 24.51
CA ALA A 279 7.54 21.20 25.34
C ALA A 279 7.01 20.00 24.53
N SER A 280 7.92 19.14 24.08
CA SER A 280 7.62 17.76 23.75
C SER A 280 7.31 17.01 25.04
N SER A 281 6.11 17.19 25.61
CA SER A 281 5.63 16.34 26.71
C SER A 281 5.09 15.03 26.14
N THR A 282 5.96 14.23 25.51
CA THR A 282 5.73 12.79 25.41
C THR A 282 6.02 12.23 26.79
N VAL A 283 4.97 11.99 27.59
CA VAL A 283 5.06 11.03 28.69
C VAL A 283 5.59 9.75 28.07
N GLU A 284 6.82 9.35 28.39
CA GLU A 284 7.33 8.06 27.94
C GLU A 284 6.37 6.98 28.46
N PRO A 285 5.81 6.12 27.60
CA PRO A 285 4.98 5.02 28.06
C PRO A 285 5.80 4.17 29.03
N LYS A 286 5.28 3.99 30.26
CA LYS A 286 5.90 3.10 31.25
C LYS A 286 6.00 1.66 30.73
N PHE A 287 5.06 1.26 29.87
CA PHE A 287 5.07 -0.02 29.17
C PHE A 287 5.75 0.08 27.79
N ARG A 288 6.83 -0.69 27.58
CA ARG A 288 7.51 -0.82 26.28
C ARG A 288 7.31 -2.22 25.71
N ALA A 289 6.48 -2.31 24.66
CA ALA A 289 6.21 -3.55 23.90
C ALA A 289 7.31 -3.95 22.91
N GLY A 290 8.47 -3.28 22.98
CA GLY A 290 9.65 -3.58 22.17
C GLY A 290 10.92 -2.95 22.73
N PHE A 291 12.05 -3.28 22.11
CA PHE A 291 13.38 -2.76 22.42
C PHE A 291 13.69 -1.51 21.60
N GLY A 292 14.24 -0.47 22.25
CA GLY A 292 14.54 0.81 21.62
C GLY A 292 13.28 1.61 21.24
N SER A 293 13.47 2.63 20.40
CA SER A 293 12.38 3.50 19.96
C SER A 293 11.41 2.81 19.00
N PRO A 294 10.10 3.08 19.08
CA PRO A 294 9.13 2.63 18.07
C PRO A 294 9.49 3.11 16.66
N ARG A 295 9.03 2.34 15.66
CA ARG A 295 9.14 2.66 14.23
C ARG A 295 8.68 4.08 13.95
N GLN A 296 9.41 4.74 13.07
CA GLN A 296 9.07 6.06 12.55
C GLN A 296 8.78 5.95 11.05
N VAL A 297 7.71 6.59 10.61
CA VAL A 297 7.33 6.65 9.20
C VAL A 297 7.72 8.00 8.62
N ASN A 298 8.22 7.97 7.39
CA ASN A 298 8.59 9.15 6.62
C ASN A 298 7.59 9.34 5.48
N THR A 299 7.03 10.53 5.41
CA THR A 299 6.47 11.11 4.18
C THR A 299 7.42 12.22 3.73
N PRO A 300 7.50 12.60 2.44
CA PRO A 300 8.40 13.66 2.00
C PRO A 300 8.33 14.90 2.91
N GLY A 301 9.47 15.21 3.56
CA GLY A 301 9.67 16.30 4.50
C GLY A 301 8.96 16.21 5.87
N LYS A 302 8.24 15.12 6.20
CA LYS A 302 7.63 14.92 7.53
C LYS A 302 7.87 13.52 8.09
N ARG A 303 8.42 13.46 9.30
CA ARG A 303 8.55 12.26 10.13
C ARG A 303 7.42 12.17 11.16
N SER A 304 6.91 10.97 11.42
CA SER A 304 5.89 10.74 12.45
C SER A 304 5.97 9.31 13.02
N SER A 305 5.30 9.06 14.15
CA SER A 305 5.21 7.71 14.71
C SER A 305 4.43 6.77 13.78
N TYR A 306 4.87 5.52 13.74
CA TYR A 306 4.12 4.39 13.18
C TYR A 306 2.96 4.01 14.11
N HIS A 307 1.80 3.68 13.53
CA HIS A 307 0.62 3.18 14.26
C HIS A 307 -0.04 2.03 13.50
N ASP A 308 -0.15 0.87 14.12
CA ASP A 308 -0.81 -0.31 13.55
C ASP A 308 -2.32 -0.39 13.81
N GLY A 309 -2.85 0.53 14.64
CA GLY A 309 -4.27 0.58 15.02
C GLY A 309 -4.58 -0.06 16.37
N ALA A 310 -3.60 -0.71 17.02
CA ALA A 310 -3.78 -1.40 18.30
C ALA A 310 -3.27 -0.60 19.53
N GLY A 311 -2.96 0.69 19.34
CA GLY A 311 -2.56 1.62 20.40
C GLY A 311 -1.06 1.67 20.66
N LEU A 312 -0.65 2.55 21.59
CA LEU A 312 0.75 2.84 21.91
C LEU A 312 1.48 1.64 22.54
N ALA A 313 0.75 0.77 23.24
CA ALA A 313 1.23 -0.47 23.84
C ALA A 313 1.36 -1.64 22.84
N SER A 314 1.03 -1.46 21.56
CA SER A 314 1.09 -2.57 20.60
C SER A 314 2.52 -2.97 20.21
N PRO A 315 2.87 -4.28 20.24
CA PRO A 315 4.13 -4.78 19.69
C PRO A 315 4.35 -4.42 18.21
N GLY A 316 3.29 -4.29 17.40
CA GLY A 316 3.38 -3.95 15.97
C GLY A 316 4.07 -2.60 15.68
N ARG A 317 4.22 -1.74 16.69
CA ARG A 317 4.98 -0.49 16.59
C ARG A 317 6.51 -0.67 16.52
N TRP A 318 7.02 -1.88 16.73
CA TRP A 318 8.44 -2.23 16.59
C TRP A 318 8.68 -3.22 15.45
N ASP A 319 9.91 -3.18 14.91
CA ASP A 319 10.37 -4.20 13.95
C ASP A 319 10.30 -5.60 14.57
N PRO A 320 10.02 -6.67 13.81
CA PRO A 320 9.71 -7.99 14.38
C PRO A 320 10.80 -8.51 15.34
N ASP A 321 12.07 -8.25 15.01
CA ASP A 321 13.26 -8.59 15.81
C ASP A 321 13.42 -7.74 17.07
N ARG A 322 12.68 -6.63 17.18
CA ARG A 322 12.69 -5.71 18.32
C ARG A 322 11.42 -5.78 19.16
N ARG A 323 10.48 -6.67 18.86
CA ARG A 323 9.27 -6.84 19.67
C ARG A 323 9.59 -7.57 20.97
N ARG A 324 8.86 -7.23 22.04
CA ARG A 324 8.93 -7.93 23.32
C ARG A 324 7.76 -8.89 23.45
N PHE A 325 8.08 -10.14 23.69
CA PHE A 325 7.12 -11.21 23.93
C PHE A 325 7.37 -11.87 25.27
N GLN A 326 6.34 -12.46 25.84
CA GLN A 326 6.51 -13.37 26.98
C GLN A 326 7.20 -14.65 26.52
N ILE A 327 8.27 -15.05 27.22
CA ILE A 327 9.12 -16.19 26.85
C ILE A 327 9.28 -17.23 27.97
N SER A 328 8.42 -17.18 29.00
CA SER A 328 8.41 -18.24 30.01
C SER A 328 8.08 -19.59 29.37
N ALA A 329 8.50 -20.68 30.00
CA ALA A 329 8.22 -22.04 29.52
C ALA A 329 6.71 -22.28 29.30
N ALA A 330 5.86 -21.70 30.15
CA ALA A 330 4.41 -21.80 30.03
C ALA A 330 3.88 -21.12 28.75
N TRP A 331 4.37 -19.91 28.43
CA TRP A 331 4.00 -19.22 27.19
C TRP A 331 4.49 -19.98 25.96
N VAL A 332 5.72 -20.48 25.97
CA VAL A 332 6.28 -21.28 24.87
C VAL A 332 5.46 -22.55 24.65
N SER A 333 5.12 -23.27 25.73
CA SER A 333 4.26 -24.46 25.67
C SER A 333 2.87 -24.15 25.13
N LEU A 334 2.23 -23.06 25.58
CA LEU A 334 0.91 -22.67 25.06
C LEU A 334 0.93 -22.47 23.54
N ARG A 335 1.92 -21.74 23.02
CA ARG A 335 2.03 -21.46 21.58
C ARG A 335 2.22 -22.75 20.78
N LYS A 336 3.06 -23.65 21.28
CA LYS A 336 3.31 -24.96 20.68
C LYS A 336 2.03 -25.79 20.64
N ASP A 337 1.33 -25.91 21.77
CA ASP A 337 0.12 -26.71 21.88
C ASP A 337 -0.98 -26.18 20.94
N ILE A 338 -1.16 -24.86 20.85
CA ILE A 338 -2.14 -24.29 19.92
C ILE A 338 -1.76 -24.52 18.47
N LEU A 339 -0.47 -24.44 18.13
CA LEU A 339 -0.01 -24.78 16.78
C LEU A 339 -0.34 -26.24 16.46
N GLU A 340 -0.06 -27.18 17.37
CA GLU A 340 -0.38 -28.60 17.19
C GLU A 340 -1.89 -28.85 17.04
N ILE A 341 -2.72 -28.16 17.84
CA ILE A 341 -4.18 -28.18 17.72
C ILE A 341 -4.60 -27.69 16.32
N ALA A 342 -4.08 -26.55 15.88
CA ALA A 342 -4.43 -25.96 14.59
C ALA A 342 -4.02 -26.86 13.42
N THR A 343 -2.78 -27.38 13.42
CA THR A 343 -2.27 -28.22 12.32
C THR A 343 -3.01 -29.55 12.22
N ARG A 344 -3.42 -30.12 13.36
CA ARG A 344 -4.22 -31.36 13.40
C ARG A 344 -5.62 -31.15 12.83
N HIS A 345 -6.34 -30.13 13.29
CA HIS A 345 -7.71 -29.86 12.81
C HIS A 345 -7.76 -29.44 11.35
N LEU A 346 -6.80 -28.63 10.92
CA LEU A 346 -6.74 -28.11 9.54
C LEU A 346 -6.09 -29.10 8.56
N GLN A 347 -5.54 -30.22 9.08
CA GLN A 347 -4.81 -31.23 8.33
C GLN A 347 -3.72 -30.61 7.45
N ASP A 348 -3.03 -29.61 7.98
CA ASP A 348 -2.08 -28.76 7.28
C ASP A 348 -0.90 -28.48 8.22
N VAL A 349 0.18 -29.23 8.02
CA VAL A 349 1.32 -29.32 8.95
C VAL A 349 1.97 -27.95 9.23
N ASP A 350 1.89 -27.01 8.30
CA ASP A 350 2.48 -25.68 8.47
C ASP A 350 1.53 -24.53 8.08
N LEU A 351 0.23 -24.82 8.01
CA LEU A 351 -0.84 -23.86 7.75
C LEU A 351 -0.71 -23.08 6.42
N GLN A 352 0.17 -23.51 5.51
CA GLN A 352 0.44 -22.81 4.26
C GLN A 352 -0.77 -22.89 3.32
N ARG A 353 -1.31 -24.10 3.14
CA ARG A 353 -2.49 -24.35 2.29
C ARG A 353 -3.69 -23.60 2.83
N THR A 354 -3.86 -23.58 4.15
CA THR A 354 -4.91 -22.83 4.83
C THR A 354 -4.79 -21.33 4.57
N CYS A 355 -3.58 -20.77 4.67
CA CYS A 355 -3.32 -19.36 4.37
C CYS A 355 -3.72 -18.98 2.93
N TRP A 356 -3.35 -19.81 1.94
CA TRP A 356 -3.75 -19.62 0.55
C TRP A 356 -5.25 -19.73 0.36
N ASN A 357 -5.89 -20.72 0.99
CA ASN A 357 -7.34 -20.90 0.95
C ASN A 357 -8.07 -19.67 1.51
N MET A 358 -7.61 -19.11 2.63
CA MET A 358 -8.16 -17.87 3.21
C MET A 358 -8.05 -16.67 2.26
N ALA A 359 -7.02 -16.63 1.41
CA ALA A 359 -6.85 -15.56 0.45
C ALA A 359 -7.84 -15.61 -0.74
N VAL A 360 -8.36 -16.80 -1.09
CA VAL A 360 -9.12 -17.00 -2.34
C VAL A 360 -10.52 -17.60 -2.18
N ARG A 361 -10.76 -18.46 -1.17
CA ARG A 361 -12.00 -19.26 -1.08
C ARG A 361 -13.20 -18.51 -0.54
N LYS A 362 -13.00 -17.41 0.19
CA LYS A 362 -14.08 -16.60 0.79
C LYS A 362 -15.02 -17.43 1.68
N GLN A 363 -14.47 -18.36 2.44
CA GLN A 363 -15.19 -19.29 3.31
C GLN A 363 -14.53 -19.33 4.68
N ALA A 364 -15.31 -19.67 5.71
CA ALA A 364 -14.79 -19.81 7.07
C ALA A 364 -13.72 -20.92 7.10
N PRO A 365 -12.48 -20.63 7.51
CA PRO A 365 -11.41 -21.63 7.54
C PRO A 365 -11.45 -22.50 8.80
N PHE A 366 -12.18 -22.08 9.85
CA PHE A 366 -12.17 -22.71 11.16
C PHE A 366 -13.53 -23.32 11.48
N GLN A 367 -13.52 -24.59 11.84
CA GLN A 367 -14.67 -25.29 12.39
C GLN A 367 -14.85 -24.94 13.88
N ASP A 368 -16.09 -25.02 14.37
CA ASP A 368 -16.42 -24.64 15.77
C ASP A 368 -15.66 -25.48 16.81
N ASN A 369 -15.39 -26.75 16.52
CA ASN A 369 -14.61 -27.64 17.40
C ASN A 369 -13.15 -27.19 17.55
N LEU A 370 -12.49 -26.75 16.47
CA LEU A 370 -11.15 -26.17 16.52
C LEU A 370 -11.14 -24.91 17.38
N VAL A 371 -12.08 -23.99 17.15
CA VAL A 371 -12.17 -22.74 17.91
C VAL A 371 -12.37 -23.03 19.40
N LYS A 372 -13.30 -23.93 19.74
CA LYS A 372 -13.56 -24.35 21.13
C LYS A 372 -12.35 -25.01 21.79
N GLU A 373 -11.63 -25.88 21.08
CA GLU A 373 -10.44 -26.54 21.65
C GLU A 373 -9.32 -25.52 21.92
N VAL A 374 -9.13 -24.53 21.04
CA VAL A 374 -8.19 -23.43 21.27
C VAL A 374 -8.60 -22.57 22.47
N GLN A 375 -9.88 -22.20 22.55
CA GLN A 375 -10.43 -21.45 23.71
C GLN A 375 -10.21 -22.20 25.03
N ASP A 376 -10.52 -23.50 25.03
CA ASP A 376 -10.32 -24.39 26.17
C ASP A 376 -8.86 -24.46 26.61
N ARG A 377 -7.94 -24.60 25.65
CA ARG A 377 -6.50 -24.67 25.92
C ARG A 377 -5.97 -23.36 26.51
N ILE A 378 -6.42 -22.21 26.00
CA ILE A 378 -6.04 -20.88 26.54
C ILE A 378 -6.63 -20.70 27.94
N ALA A 379 -7.89 -21.08 28.17
CA ALA A 379 -8.53 -20.95 29.49
C ALA A 379 -7.86 -21.84 30.53
N GLN A 380 -7.53 -23.09 30.18
CA GLN A 380 -6.76 -24.00 31.05
C GLN A 380 -5.38 -23.43 31.40
N TRP A 381 -4.71 -22.84 30.41
CA TRP A 381 -3.43 -22.18 30.64
C TRP A 381 -3.56 -20.99 31.60
N CYS A 382 -4.55 -20.12 31.41
CA CYS A 382 -4.77 -19.00 32.32
C CYS A 382 -4.98 -19.45 33.77
N VAL A 383 -5.76 -20.52 33.99
CA VAL A 383 -5.98 -21.10 35.33
C VAL A 383 -4.66 -21.63 35.90
N ALA A 384 -3.87 -22.35 35.12
CA ALA A 384 -2.56 -22.88 35.54
C ALA A 384 -1.56 -21.77 35.90
N GLU A 385 -1.63 -20.62 35.21
CA GLU A 385 -0.80 -19.44 35.47
C GLU A 385 -1.38 -18.50 36.55
N GLY A 386 -2.33 -18.99 37.36
CA GLY A 386 -2.82 -18.29 38.55
C GLY A 386 -3.98 -17.34 38.29
N SER A 387 -4.85 -17.63 37.32
CA SER A 387 -6.10 -16.89 37.18
C SER A 387 -7.01 -17.07 38.39
N SER A 388 -7.68 -15.98 38.79
CA SER A 388 -8.70 -16.01 39.84
C SER A 388 -10.04 -16.59 39.36
N TRP A 389 -10.20 -16.77 38.05
CA TRP A 389 -11.43 -17.26 37.43
C TRP A 389 -11.30 -18.74 37.11
N SER A 390 -12.38 -19.50 37.26
CA SER A 390 -12.45 -20.86 36.75
C SER A 390 -12.44 -20.90 35.22
N LYS A 391 -12.11 -22.06 34.64
CA LYS A 391 -12.17 -22.28 33.18
C LYS A 391 -13.54 -21.90 32.62
N GLN A 392 -14.63 -22.30 33.27
CA GLN A 392 -16.00 -22.02 32.86
C GLN A 392 -16.30 -20.51 32.85
N GLU A 393 -15.85 -19.78 33.86
CA GLU A 393 -16.04 -18.33 33.94
C GLU A 393 -15.25 -17.59 32.85
N LEU A 394 -14.02 -18.02 32.55
CA LEU A 394 -13.23 -17.45 31.45
C LEU A 394 -13.92 -17.62 30.09
N LEU A 395 -14.62 -18.75 29.91
CA LEU A 395 -15.34 -19.11 28.67
C LEU A 395 -16.78 -18.60 28.61
N THR A 396 -17.20 -17.79 29.60
CA THR A 396 -18.54 -17.21 29.61
C THR A 396 -18.62 -16.01 28.66
N ILE A 397 -19.63 -16.00 27.80
CA ILE A 397 -19.98 -14.87 26.93
C ILE A 397 -21.13 -14.10 27.57
N ALA A 398 -20.96 -12.80 27.77
CA ALA A 398 -22.01 -11.95 28.32
C ALA A 398 -23.09 -11.62 27.28
N ASP A 399 -24.34 -11.53 27.73
CA ASP A 399 -25.48 -11.23 26.86
C ASP A 399 -25.29 -9.93 26.07
N GLY A 400 -25.66 -9.99 24.78
CA GLY A 400 -25.66 -8.85 23.86
C GLY A 400 -24.32 -8.55 23.18
N GLN A 401 -23.29 -9.38 23.36
CA GLN A 401 -21.99 -9.23 22.69
C GLN A 401 -21.31 -10.60 22.47
N PRO A 402 -20.38 -10.73 21.51
CA PRO A 402 -19.80 -12.03 21.15
C PRO A 402 -18.49 -12.37 21.89
N PHE A 403 -17.96 -11.46 22.71
CA PHE A 403 -16.57 -11.54 23.19
C PHE A 403 -16.41 -12.41 24.44
N LEU A 404 -15.33 -13.19 24.47
CA LEU A 404 -14.81 -13.83 25.69
C LEU A 404 -13.97 -12.83 26.49
N LEU A 405 -14.64 -11.85 27.10
CA LEU A 405 -14.00 -10.70 27.75
C LEU A 405 -13.07 -11.09 28.90
N LYS A 406 -13.47 -12.04 29.75
CA LYS A 406 -12.66 -12.52 30.87
C LYS A 406 -11.41 -13.26 30.38
N LEU A 407 -11.55 -14.15 29.38
CA LEU A 407 -10.41 -14.82 28.75
C LEU A 407 -9.41 -13.82 28.15
N LEU A 408 -9.90 -12.85 27.35
CA LEU A 408 -9.06 -11.84 26.73
C LEU A 408 -8.36 -10.95 27.76
N SER A 409 -9.10 -10.50 28.78
CA SER A 409 -8.59 -9.74 29.92
C SER A 409 -7.45 -10.49 30.60
N GLU A 410 -7.62 -11.79 30.82
CA GLU A 410 -6.64 -12.58 31.56
C GLU A 410 -5.36 -12.85 30.76
N VAL A 411 -5.49 -13.12 29.46
CA VAL A 411 -4.32 -13.23 28.56
C VAL A 411 -3.52 -11.93 28.55
N LEU A 412 -4.19 -10.77 28.51
CA LEU A 412 -3.55 -9.46 28.53
C LEU A 412 -2.90 -9.15 29.89
N ARG A 413 -3.56 -9.50 31.00
CA ARG A 413 -3.02 -9.38 32.35
C ARG A 413 -1.73 -10.18 32.51
N LEU A 414 -1.74 -11.45 32.09
CA LEU A 414 -0.57 -12.34 32.10
C LEU A 414 0.52 -11.89 31.12
N ALA A 415 0.16 -11.17 30.05
CA ALA A 415 1.12 -10.54 29.15
C ALA A 415 1.72 -9.24 29.69
N GLY A 416 1.18 -8.69 30.79
CA GLY A 416 1.57 -7.41 31.37
C GLY A 416 1.06 -6.18 30.59
N ASP A 417 0.02 -6.33 29.76
CA ASP A 417 -0.60 -5.20 29.05
C ASP A 417 -1.16 -4.18 30.06
N PRO A 418 -1.07 -2.86 29.86
CA PRO A 418 -1.58 -1.88 30.81
C PRO A 418 -3.12 -1.77 30.81
N ASP A 419 -3.79 -2.24 29.76
CA ASP A 419 -5.19 -1.92 29.48
C ASP A 419 -6.09 -3.17 29.47
N TRP A 420 -5.82 -4.16 30.33
CA TRP A 420 -6.63 -5.37 30.42
C TRP A 420 -7.97 -5.15 31.15
N ALA A 421 -7.96 -4.33 32.21
CA ALA A 421 -9.06 -4.28 33.19
C ALA A 421 -10.39 -3.74 32.65
N PHE A 422 -10.38 -2.86 31.64
CA PHE A 422 -11.62 -2.29 31.10
C PHE A 422 -12.51 -3.34 30.42
N LEU A 423 -11.94 -4.48 29.99
CA LEU A 423 -12.70 -5.58 29.41
C LEU A 423 -13.67 -6.20 30.41
N LEU A 424 -13.33 -6.19 31.71
CA LEU A 424 -14.24 -6.63 32.77
C LEU A 424 -15.41 -5.65 32.93
N GLN A 425 -15.16 -4.33 32.80
CA GLN A 425 -16.24 -3.34 32.78
C GLN A 425 -17.17 -3.55 31.58
N ALA A 426 -16.62 -3.87 30.40
CA ALA A 426 -17.39 -4.13 29.19
C ALA A 426 -18.41 -5.27 29.32
N GLU A 427 -18.23 -6.18 30.30
CA GLU A 427 -19.19 -7.24 30.62
C GLU A 427 -20.55 -6.66 31.08
N THR A 428 -20.53 -5.57 31.84
CA THR A 428 -21.73 -4.84 32.29
C THR A 428 -22.17 -3.76 31.30
N GLY A 429 -21.21 -3.11 30.63
CA GLY A 429 -21.44 -2.08 29.63
C GLY A 429 -20.43 -0.94 29.73
N LEU A 430 -20.20 -0.27 28.60
CA LEU A 430 -19.27 0.85 28.50
C LEU A 430 -20.03 2.18 28.47
N PRO A 431 -19.46 3.29 28.98
CA PRO A 431 -20.16 4.56 28.94
C PRO A 431 -20.22 5.12 27.52
N ALA A 432 -21.38 5.65 27.11
CA ALA A 432 -21.52 6.43 25.89
C ALA A 432 -20.77 7.76 25.98
N GLY A 433 -20.53 8.28 27.19
CA GLY A 433 -19.78 9.51 27.41
C GLY A 433 -20.65 10.74 27.69
N ILE A 434 -21.90 10.55 28.12
CA ILE A 434 -22.92 11.61 28.24
C ILE A 434 -23.14 11.96 29.71
N THR A 435 -23.61 10.99 30.52
CA THR A 435 -23.76 11.13 31.97
C THR A 435 -22.57 10.56 32.71
N VAL A 436 -21.94 9.53 32.14
CA VAL A 436 -20.69 8.95 32.63
C VAL A 436 -19.57 9.33 31.65
N PRO A 437 -18.56 10.11 32.07
CA PRO A 437 -17.50 10.56 31.17
C PRO A 437 -16.65 9.38 30.68
N LEU A 438 -16.12 9.50 29.45
CA LEU A 438 -15.17 8.53 28.91
C LEU A 438 -13.84 8.60 29.70
N PRO A 439 -13.23 7.44 30.05
CA PRO A 439 -11.99 7.43 30.80
C PRO A 439 -10.80 7.89 29.94
N ARG A 440 -9.70 8.25 30.61
CA ARG A 440 -8.41 8.47 29.97
C ARG A 440 -7.53 7.23 30.03
N THR A 441 -6.86 6.90 28.92
CA THR A 441 -5.99 5.71 28.83
C THR A 441 -4.62 6.09 28.23
N PRO A 442 -3.78 6.84 28.97
CA PRO A 442 -2.54 7.43 28.43
C PRO A 442 -1.50 6.40 27.99
N GLU A 443 -1.52 5.20 28.56
CA GLU A 443 -0.57 4.13 28.21
C GLU A 443 -0.85 3.51 26.83
N VAL A 444 -2.07 3.69 26.31
CA VAL A 444 -2.50 3.13 25.02
C VAL A 444 -2.83 4.22 24.00
N TYR A 445 -3.21 5.43 24.43
CA TYR A 445 -3.61 6.50 23.52
C TYR A 445 -2.95 7.85 23.83
N GLU A 446 -2.55 8.52 22.75
CA GLU A 446 -2.18 9.93 22.78
C GLU A 446 -3.36 10.77 23.28
N GLU A 447 -3.06 11.93 23.87
CA GLU A 447 -4.09 12.87 24.26
C GLU A 447 -4.80 13.45 23.04
N GLN A 448 -6.13 13.47 23.09
CA GLN A 448 -6.92 14.29 22.19
C GLN A 448 -6.89 15.73 22.70
N THR A 449 -6.53 16.69 21.84
CA THR A 449 -6.32 18.09 22.25
C THR A 449 -7.36 19.05 21.66
N SER A 450 -8.30 18.54 20.86
CA SER A 450 -9.30 19.35 20.17
C SER A 450 -10.61 18.58 20.01
N TRP A 451 -11.72 19.26 20.25
CA TRP A 451 -13.07 18.72 20.12
C TRP A 451 -13.98 19.74 19.44
N ARG A 452 -15.15 19.27 19.01
CA ARG A 452 -16.28 20.12 18.63
C ARG A 452 -17.37 19.88 19.67
N LEU A 453 -17.31 20.62 20.78
CA LEU A 453 -18.30 20.57 21.86
C LEU A 453 -19.10 21.88 21.85
N ASP A 454 -20.37 21.80 22.23
CA ASP A 454 -21.14 22.99 22.64
C ASP A 454 -21.04 23.11 24.17
N LEU A 455 -20.85 24.32 24.67
CA LEU A 455 -20.53 24.58 26.09
C LEU A 455 -21.75 24.55 27.03
N ASP A 456 -22.98 24.51 26.50
CA ASP A 456 -24.20 24.51 27.31
C ASP A 456 -24.56 23.09 27.75
N ALA A 457 -23.82 22.56 28.73
CA ALA A 457 -24.04 21.24 29.32
C ALA A 457 -25.29 21.17 30.24
N GLU A 458 -25.87 22.32 30.61
CA GLU A 458 -26.91 22.42 31.64
C GLU A 458 -28.34 22.18 31.12
N ALA A 459 -28.57 22.19 29.81
CA ALA A 459 -29.88 21.85 29.24
C ALA A 459 -30.04 20.32 29.08
N MET A 460 -30.19 19.60 30.19
CA MET A 460 -30.60 18.19 30.19
C MET A 460 -32.13 18.09 30.19
N GLY A 461 -32.71 18.39 29.02
CA GLY A 461 -34.12 18.16 28.71
C GLY A 461 -34.29 17.14 27.61
N GLU A 462 -35.50 16.62 27.47
CA GLU A 462 -35.85 15.74 26.36
C GLU A 462 -35.75 16.50 25.03
N GLU A 463 -34.94 15.97 24.11
CA GLU A 463 -34.74 16.56 22.79
C GLU A 463 -35.14 15.55 21.70
N MET A 464 -35.94 16.00 20.72
CA MET A 464 -36.40 15.19 19.60
C MET A 464 -36.11 15.88 18.26
N ALA A 465 -35.60 15.10 17.30
CA ALA A 465 -35.34 15.55 15.94
C ALA A 465 -36.23 14.81 14.93
N LEU A 466 -36.62 15.51 13.87
CA LEU A 466 -37.36 14.92 12.74
C LEU A 466 -36.39 14.25 11.78
N ASN A 467 -36.81 13.10 11.25
CA ASN A 467 -36.05 12.35 10.24
C ASN A 467 -35.80 13.15 8.97
N TYR A 468 -34.70 12.83 8.30
CA TYR A 468 -34.40 13.36 6.97
C TYR A 468 -35.33 12.72 5.93
N SER A 469 -35.70 13.48 4.89
CA SER A 469 -36.58 13.01 3.81
C SER A 469 -36.10 11.76 3.06
N SER A 470 -34.83 11.39 3.21
CA SER A 470 -34.28 10.11 2.74
C SER A 470 -34.93 8.89 3.40
N VAL A 471 -35.38 9.02 4.65
CA VAL A 471 -35.99 7.91 5.41
C VAL A 471 -37.37 7.59 4.84
N ASP A 472 -38.16 8.61 4.48
CA ASP A 472 -39.51 8.43 3.92
C ASP A 472 -39.52 7.54 2.67
N LYS A 473 -38.46 7.58 1.87
CA LYS A 473 -38.31 6.75 0.67
C LYS A 473 -37.94 5.29 0.95
N HIS A 474 -37.52 4.98 2.17
CA HIS A 474 -36.93 3.70 2.55
C HIS A 474 -37.45 3.16 3.90
N LYS A 475 -38.64 3.58 4.35
CA LYS A 475 -39.20 3.20 5.67
C LYS A 475 -39.25 1.69 5.88
N ASP A 476 -39.76 0.93 4.91
CA ASP A 476 -39.88 -0.54 5.02
C ASP A 476 -38.52 -1.21 5.26
N TYR A 477 -37.47 -0.69 4.61
CA TYR A 477 -36.11 -1.17 4.83
C TYR A 477 -35.62 -0.86 6.25
N VAL A 478 -35.93 0.33 6.78
CA VAL A 478 -35.55 0.72 8.14
C VAL A 478 -36.28 -0.12 9.19
N TYR A 479 -37.59 -0.35 9.04
CA TYR A 479 -38.34 -1.24 9.95
C TYR A 479 -37.76 -2.63 9.96
N LYS A 480 -37.60 -3.24 8.78
CA LYS A 480 -37.03 -4.59 8.67
C LYS A 480 -35.66 -4.68 9.34
N PHE A 481 -34.79 -3.70 9.07
CA PHE A 481 -33.44 -3.67 9.65
C PHE A 481 -33.48 -3.53 11.18
N PHE A 482 -34.31 -2.65 11.74
CA PHE A 482 -34.42 -2.49 13.19
C PHE A 482 -35.10 -3.66 13.88
N ASP A 483 -36.14 -4.25 13.28
CA ASP A 483 -36.77 -5.44 13.83
C ASP A 483 -35.79 -6.63 13.87
N GLU A 484 -34.93 -6.79 12.85
CA GLU A 484 -33.80 -7.74 12.89
C GLU A 484 -32.82 -7.43 14.03
N GLU A 485 -32.46 -6.16 14.26
CA GLU A 485 -31.58 -5.78 15.37
C GLU A 485 -32.23 -5.92 16.76
N VAL A 486 -33.56 -5.81 16.85
CA VAL A 486 -34.32 -6.11 18.08
C VAL A 486 -34.31 -7.62 18.35
N LEU A 487 -34.52 -8.46 17.33
CA LEU A 487 -34.44 -9.91 17.44
C LEU A 487 -33.03 -10.38 17.85
N GLU A 488 -31.98 -9.74 17.33
CA GLU A 488 -30.59 -9.99 17.75
C GLU A 488 -30.26 -9.43 19.15
N GLY A 489 -31.20 -8.71 19.79
CA GLY A 489 -31.00 -8.12 21.10
C GLY A 489 -30.01 -6.95 21.09
N LEU A 490 -29.76 -6.30 19.95
CA LEU A 490 -28.90 -5.11 19.81
C LEU A 490 -29.67 -3.81 20.04
N MET A 491 -30.99 -3.85 19.83
CA MET A 491 -31.93 -2.78 20.12
C MET A 491 -33.07 -3.28 21.01
N ILE A 492 -33.81 -2.33 21.58
CA ILE A 492 -35.11 -2.59 22.21
C ILE A 492 -36.16 -1.70 21.58
N LYS A 493 -37.38 -2.23 21.48
CA LYS A 493 -38.56 -1.56 20.93
C LYS A 493 -39.58 -1.41 22.05
N MET A 494 -40.08 -0.20 22.28
CA MET A 494 -41.06 0.10 23.33
C MET A 494 -41.99 1.24 22.90
N SER A 495 -43.11 1.40 23.58
CA SER A 495 -44.00 2.56 23.40
C SER A 495 -43.36 3.86 23.88
N ARG A 496 -43.85 5.01 23.41
CA ARG A 496 -43.37 6.32 23.91
C ARG A 496 -43.62 6.47 25.41
N ALA A 497 -44.79 6.02 25.89
CA ALA A 497 -45.11 6.06 27.32
C ALA A 497 -44.14 5.23 28.18
N GLU A 498 -43.75 4.03 27.71
CA GLU A 498 -42.74 3.21 28.39
C GLU A 498 -41.35 3.86 28.37
N PHE A 499 -40.98 4.46 27.24
CA PHE A 499 -39.71 5.18 27.09
C PHE A 499 -39.60 6.35 28.07
N ASP A 500 -40.62 7.20 28.11
CA ASP A 500 -40.65 8.38 28.99
C ASP A 500 -40.65 7.95 30.46
N LYS A 501 -41.40 6.91 30.81
CA LYS A 501 -41.41 6.31 32.16
C LYS A 501 -40.05 5.74 32.55
N LYS A 502 -39.37 5.05 31.63
CA LYS A 502 -38.08 4.39 31.90
C LYS A 502 -36.94 5.39 32.09
N TYR A 503 -36.87 6.44 31.26
CA TYR A 503 -35.72 7.34 31.24
C TYR A 503 -35.95 8.71 31.92
N GLN A 504 -37.20 9.05 32.29
CA GLN A 504 -37.53 10.19 33.16
C GLN A 504 -36.87 11.51 32.70
N GLY A 505 -36.96 11.82 31.40
CA GLY A 505 -36.37 13.04 30.81
C GLY A 505 -34.86 12.98 30.53
N LYS A 506 -34.16 11.91 30.92
CA LYS A 506 -32.75 11.65 30.53
C LYS A 506 -32.69 10.92 29.20
N SER A 507 -33.24 11.56 28.16
CA SER A 507 -33.48 10.92 26.88
C SER A 507 -33.28 11.87 25.70
N ALA A 508 -32.98 11.28 24.54
CA ALA A 508 -32.94 11.99 23.26
C ALA A 508 -33.39 11.06 22.13
N ILE A 509 -34.23 11.58 21.23
CA ILE A 509 -34.74 10.85 20.05
C ILE A 509 -34.12 11.48 18.81
N ALA A 510 -33.07 10.84 18.32
CA ALA A 510 -32.27 11.30 17.19
C ALA A 510 -32.96 11.10 15.84
N ALA A 511 -32.63 11.97 14.89
CA ALA A 511 -33.07 11.85 13.51
C ALA A 511 -32.32 10.73 12.78
N LEU A 512 -33.01 10.06 11.87
CA LEU A 512 -32.44 9.07 10.97
C LEU A 512 -32.22 9.67 9.58
N ALA A 513 -31.18 9.19 8.90
CA ALA A 513 -30.96 9.39 7.48
C ALA A 513 -30.65 8.05 6.80
N VAL A 514 -31.00 7.91 5.53
CA VAL A 514 -30.66 6.73 4.72
C VAL A 514 -29.77 7.16 3.56
N LEU A 515 -28.54 6.67 3.54
CA LEU A 515 -27.62 6.85 2.43
C LEU A 515 -27.78 5.72 1.43
N PHE A 516 -27.99 6.09 0.16
CA PHE A 516 -27.97 5.16 -0.96
C PHE A 516 -26.61 5.23 -1.67
N ASN A 517 -25.92 4.09 -1.73
CA ASN A 517 -24.74 3.96 -2.57
C ASN A 517 -25.15 3.49 -3.97
N ALA A 518 -25.15 4.42 -4.94
CA ALA A 518 -25.54 4.13 -6.32
C ALA A 518 -24.67 3.09 -7.04
N ILE A 519 -23.42 2.87 -6.59
CA ILE A 519 -22.50 1.90 -7.20
C ILE A 519 -22.80 0.48 -6.70
N THR A 520 -22.99 0.34 -5.39
CA THR A 520 -23.19 -0.99 -4.77
C THR A 520 -24.66 -1.35 -4.56
N GLY A 521 -25.58 -0.41 -4.80
CA GLY A 521 -27.00 -0.52 -4.46
C GLY A 521 -27.29 -0.61 -2.96
N LYS A 522 -26.30 -0.38 -2.09
CA LYS A 522 -26.43 -0.61 -0.64
C LYS A 522 -27.03 0.62 0.05
N LEU A 523 -28.03 0.37 0.88
CA LEU A 523 -28.58 1.35 1.81
C LEU A 523 -27.80 1.30 3.13
N ARG A 524 -27.61 2.45 3.76
CA ARG A 524 -27.03 2.57 5.10
C ARG A 524 -27.85 3.54 5.94
N ILE A 525 -28.24 3.10 7.13
CA ILE A 525 -28.96 3.94 8.09
C ILE A 525 -27.91 4.71 8.92
N ILE A 526 -28.13 6.01 9.08
CA ILE A 526 -27.33 6.89 9.93
C ILE A 526 -28.21 7.39 11.07
N HIS A 527 -27.70 7.25 12.29
CA HIS A 527 -28.28 7.84 13.48
C HIS A 527 -27.61 9.19 13.75
N ASP A 528 -28.31 10.30 13.50
CA ASP A 528 -27.76 11.64 13.69
C ASP A 528 -27.85 12.08 15.15
N ALA A 529 -26.85 11.69 15.93
CA ALA A 529 -26.69 12.08 17.33
C ALA A 529 -26.16 13.53 17.50
N THR A 530 -26.10 14.35 16.45
CA THR A 530 -25.53 15.71 16.51
C THR A 530 -26.61 16.76 16.32
N ASN A 531 -27.33 16.70 15.20
CA ASN A 531 -28.24 17.75 14.82
C ASN A 531 -29.48 17.76 15.75
N LYS A 532 -29.80 18.94 16.30
CA LYS A 532 -30.84 19.19 17.32
C LYS A 532 -30.62 18.49 18.68
N VAL A 533 -30.39 17.18 18.71
CA VAL A 533 -30.27 16.39 19.95
C VAL A 533 -28.92 16.51 20.66
N ARG A 534 -27.90 17.04 19.98
CA ARG A 534 -26.58 17.41 20.53
C ARG A 534 -25.87 16.35 21.37
N VAL A 535 -26.24 15.07 21.24
CA VAL A 535 -25.65 13.95 22.01
C VAL A 535 -24.13 13.88 21.78
N ASN A 536 -23.66 13.99 20.54
CA ASN A 536 -22.23 13.99 20.22
C ASN A 536 -21.48 15.20 20.78
N ASN A 537 -22.14 16.35 20.91
CA ASN A 537 -21.54 17.56 21.46
C ASN A 537 -21.28 17.43 22.97
N ARG A 538 -21.92 16.44 23.63
CA ARG A 538 -21.72 16.09 25.04
C ARG A 538 -20.61 15.02 25.22
N ILE A 539 -20.32 14.22 24.19
CA ILE A 539 -19.32 13.14 24.26
C ILE A 539 -17.90 13.70 24.10
N LYS A 540 -17.17 13.76 25.22
CA LYS A 540 -15.78 14.19 25.23
C LYS A 540 -14.82 13.00 25.25
N CYS A 541 -14.40 12.53 24.08
CA CYS A 541 -13.38 11.48 23.96
C CYS A 541 -11.98 12.05 24.22
N LEU A 542 -11.37 11.67 25.34
CA LEU A 542 -10.08 12.22 25.79
C LEU A 542 -8.86 11.54 25.10
N ASP A 543 -9.08 10.38 24.48
CA ASP A 543 -8.08 9.55 23.84
C ASP A 543 -8.09 9.74 22.31
N LYS A 544 -6.92 9.89 21.69
CA LYS A 544 -6.79 10.06 20.24
C LYS A 544 -6.56 8.73 19.54
N GLN A 545 -7.54 8.31 18.74
CA GLN A 545 -7.40 7.12 17.90
C GLN A 545 -6.50 7.40 16.69
N ARG A 546 -5.53 6.50 16.46
CA ARG A 546 -4.64 6.51 15.30
C ARG A 546 -4.84 5.24 14.51
N MET A 547 -5.16 5.39 13.24
CA MET A 547 -5.31 4.26 12.32
C MET A 547 -4.14 4.26 11.32
N PRO A 548 -3.62 3.07 10.95
CA PRO A 548 -2.65 2.90 9.88
C PRO A 548 -3.18 3.41 8.54
N GLY A 549 -2.26 3.81 7.66
CA GLY A 549 -2.61 4.12 6.28
C GLY A 549 -1.42 3.96 5.34
N ALA A 550 -1.35 4.81 4.32
CA ALA A 550 -0.31 4.72 3.30
C ALA A 550 1.11 4.83 3.86
N LYS A 551 1.34 5.68 4.88
CA LYS A 551 2.66 5.88 5.50
C LYS A 551 3.18 4.64 6.23
N GLU A 552 2.32 3.93 6.97
CA GLU A 552 2.68 2.65 7.60
C GLU A 552 2.92 1.55 6.57
N LYS A 553 2.09 1.50 5.52
CA LYS A 553 2.29 0.57 4.41
C LYS A 553 3.61 0.78 3.70
N PHE A 554 3.96 2.03 3.39
CA PHE A 554 5.25 2.38 2.82
C PHE A 554 6.41 1.96 3.72
N TYR A 555 6.26 2.08 5.04
CA TYR A 555 7.26 1.58 5.99
C TYR A 555 7.49 0.08 5.81
N ILE A 556 6.42 -0.72 5.87
CA ILE A 556 6.47 -2.18 5.72
C ILE A 556 7.11 -2.56 4.39
N LEU A 557 6.67 -1.94 3.28
CA LEU A 557 7.21 -2.22 1.95
C LEU A 557 8.72 -1.96 1.88
N HIS A 558 9.19 -0.82 2.39
CA HIS A 558 10.61 -0.52 2.43
C HIS A 558 11.40 -1.51 3.29
N TYR A 559 10.89 -1.79 4.50
CA TYR A 559 11.53 -2.66 5.48
C TYR A 559 11.79 -4.05 4.89
N TYR A 560 10.78 -4.67 4.28
CA TYR A 560 10.91 -6.01 3.69
C TYR A 560 11.58 -6.00 2.31
N LYS A 561 11.43 -4.94 1.50
CA LYS A 561 12.20 -4.76 0.25
C LYS A 561 13.70 -4.78 0.55
N SER A 562 14.13 -4.11 1.61
CA SER A 562 15.55 -4.06 2.01
C SER A 562 16.12 -5.39 2.46
N ARG A 563 15.26 -6.34 2.85
CA ARG A 563 15.62 -7.71 3.27
C ARG A 563 15.42 -8.75 2.16
N GLY A 564 14.88 -8.35 1.02
CA GLY A 564 14.66 -9.27 -0.12
C GLY A 564 13.56 -10.32 0.13
N VAL A 565 12.60 -10.05 1.02
CA VAL A 565 11.54 -11.00 1.41
C VAL A 565 10.21 -10.61 0.78
N VAL A 566 9.66 -11.50 -0.05
CA VAL A 566 8.32 -11.32 -0.64
C VAL A 566 7.26 -11.52 0.44
N LEU A 567 6.30 -10.58 0.49
CA LEU A 567 5.23 -10.56 1.47
C LEU A 567 3.96 -11.22 0.93
N PHE A 568 3.22 -11.86 1.83
CA PHE A 568 1.87 -12.34 1.60
C PHE A 568 0.91 -11.64 2.58
N SER A 569 -0.31 -11.34 2.14
CA SER A 569 -1.30 -10.65 2.98
C SER A 569 -2.68 -11.31 2.90
N VAL A 570 -3.41 -11.30 4.00
CA VAL A 570 -4.83 -11.64 4.07
C VAL A 570 -5.58 -10.50 4.75
N LEU A 571 -6.73 -10.15 4.17
CA LEU A 571 -7.63 -9.08 4.60
C LEU A 571 -8.89 -9.67 5.23
N GLY A 572 -9.39 -9.05 6.28
CA GLY A 572 -10.64 -9.41 6.95
C GLY A 572 -11.55 -8.20 7.21
N ASP A 573 -12.85 -8.46 7.34
CA ASP A 573 -13.90 -7.49 7.67
C ASP A 573 -14.65 -8.01 8.89
N VAL A 574 -14.63 -7.26 9.99
CA VAL A 574 -15.38 -7.64 11.20
C VAL A 574 -16.87 -7.31 11.02
N SER A 575 -17.71 -8.31 11.25
CA SER A 575 -19.15 -8.22 11.10
C SER A 575 -19.79 -7.37 12.21
N LYS A 576 -20.47 -6.30 11.80
CA LYS A 576 -21.16 -5.34 12.67
C LYS A 576 -20.26 -4.80 13.80
N ALA A 577 -18.97 -4.57 13.53
CA ALA A 577 -17.94 -4.14 14.49
C ALA A 577 -18.42 -3.17 15.60
N HIS A 578 -18.95 -2.00 15.22
CA HIS A 578 -19.42 -1.00 16.19
C HIS A 578 -20.66 -1.42 17.00
N ARG A 579 -21.41 -2.44 16.55
CA ARG A 579 -22.58 -2.99 17.25
C ARG A 579 -22.21 -4.15 18.19
N ARG A 580 -20.94 -4.56 18.29
CA ARG A 580 -20.53 -5.78 19.04
C ARG A 580 -20.22 -5.56 20.51
N PHE A 581 -20.21 -4.33 21.01
CA PHE A 581 -20.06 -4.04 22.44
C PHE A 581 -21.28 -3.25 22.93
N LYS A 582 -21.64 -3.43 24.20
CA LYS A 582 -22.82 -2.78 24.79
C LYS A 582 -22.49 -1.53 25.59
N TYR A 583 -23.43 -0.59 25.60
CA TYR A 583 -23.39 0.59 26.44
C TYR A 583 -24.04 0.33 27.81
N LEU A 584 -23.69 1.15 28.80
CA LEU A 584 -24.37 1.19 30.10
C LEU A 584 -25.86 1.50 29.93
N GLU A 585 -26.72 0.75 30.63
CA GLU A 585 -28.18 0.89 30.54
C GLU A 585 -28.66 2.31 30.90
N VAL A 586 -27.99 2.95 31.86
CA VAL A 586 -28.31 4.32 32.32
C VAL A 586 -28.16 5.40 31.24
N GLU A 587 -27.48 5.10 30.13
CA GLU A 587 -27.30 6.03 29.00
C GLU A 587 -28.07 5.62 27.74
N HIS A 588 -28.80 4.50 27.75
CA HIS A 588 -29.56 4.02 26.58
C HIS A 588 -30.61 5.04 26.11
N GLY A 589 -31.24 5.78 27.03
CA GLY A 589 -32.25 6.80 26.73
C GLY A 589 -31.78 7.87 25.73
N PHE A 590 -30.47 8.13 25.64
CA PHE A 590 -29.89 9.10 24.70
C PHE A 590 -29.58 8.53 23.31
N LEU A 591 -29.80 7.23 23.11
CA LEU A 591 -29.48 6.50 21.88
C LEU A 591 -30.74 6.03 21.15
N ALA A 592 -31.86 6.72 21.40
CA ALA A 592 -33.15 6.41 20.84
C ALA A 592 -33.38 7.06 19.48
N CYS A 593 -34.20 6.44 18.66
CA CYS A 593 -34.66 6.97 17.38
C CYS A 593 -36.06 6.45 17.05
N GLN A 594 -36.72 7.11 16.11
CA GLN A 594 -38.06 6.76 15.66
C GLN A 594 -38.07 6.67 14.12
N VAL A 595 -38.78 5.70 13.56
CA VAL A 595 -38.83 5.49 12.10
C VAL A 595 -39.86 6.42 11.45
N ASP A 596 -41.08 6.44 11.99
CA ASP A 596 -42.14 7.37 11.60
C ASP A 596 -42.61 8.17 12.83
N PRO A 597 -42.63 9.52 12.78
CA PRO A 597 -43.17 10.34 13.86
C PRO A 597 -44.62 10.02 14.26
N LYS A 598 -45.38 9.35 13.39
CA LYS A 598 -46.76 8.93 13.67
C LYS A 598 -46.85 7.66 14.51
N ASP A 599 -45.77 6.88 14.62
CA ASP A 599 -45.76 5.65 15.40
C ASP A 599 -45.61 5.96 16.88
N ASP A 600 -46.26 5.18 17.74
CA ASP A 600 -45.97 5.20 19.19
C ASP A 600 -44.66 4.44 19.53
N LEU A 601 -43.95 3.92 18.53
CA LEU A 601 -42.82 3.01 18.73
C LEU A 601 -41.48 3.74 18.72
N ILE A 602 -40.74 3.61 19.82
CA ILE A 602 -39.36 4.09 19.97
C ILE A 602 -38.40 2.92 19.94
N TYR A 603 -37.35 3.05 19.12
CA TYR A 603 -36.25 2.10 19.06
C TYR A 603 -35.05 2.66 19.81
N VAL A 604 -34.50 1.88 20.75
CA VAL A 604 -33.37 2.30 21.59
C VAL A 604 -32.19 1.38 21.37
N ASN A 605 -31.03 1.95 21.03
CA ASN A 605 -29.80 1.18 20.87
C ASN A 605 -29.23 0.76 22.24
N LYS A 606 -28.88 -0.52 22.39
CA LYS A 606 -28.16 -1.03 23.57
C LYS A 606 -26.64 -1.13 23.34
N VAL A 607 -26.21 -1.06 22.08
CA VAL A 607 -24.83 -1.24 21.62
C VAL A 607 -24.37 -0.04 20.81
N GLY A 608 -23.08 0.05 20.50
CA GLY A 608 -22.54 1.12 19.65
C GLY A 608 -23.28 1.25 18.32
N THR A 609 -23.42 2.47 17.79
CA THR A 609 -24.13 2.72 16.52
C THR A 609 -23.43 3.81 15.70
N PHE A 610 -23.58 3.73 14.38
CA PHE A 610 -22.97 4.71 13.47
C PHE A 610 -23.62 6.07 13.65
N GLY A 611 -22.77 7.07 13.91
CA GLY A 611 -23.19 8.44 14.17
C GLY A 611 -23.07 8.85 15.63
N VAL A 612 -22.79 7.92 16.56
CA VAL A 612 -22.46 8.23 17.96
C VAL A 612 -20.95 8.27 18.15
N GLY A 613 -20.44 9.37 18.73
CA GLY A 613 -19.01 9.70 18.77
C GLY A 613 -18.12 8.74 19.57
N SER A 614 -18.67 8.05 20.57
CA SER A 614 -17.95 7.06 21.39
C SER A 614 -17.87 5.67 20.75
N ALA A 615 -18.65 5.40 19.69
CA ALA A 615 -18.76 4.04 19.17
C ALA A 615 -17.45 3.53 18.54
N SER A 616 -16.76 4.38 17.79
CA SER A 616 -15.46 4.03 17.20
C SER A 616 -14.38 3.91 18.28
N TYR A 617 -14.46 4.69 19.36
CA TYR A 617 -13.52 4.66 20.47
C TYR A 617 -13.49 3.28 21.14
N TRP A 618 -14.65 2.81 21.60
CA TRP A 618 -14.76 1.54 22.31
C TRP A 618 -14.46 0.34 21.43
N TRP A 619 -14.97 0.31 20.20
CA TRP A 619 -14.62 -0.73 19.24
C TRP A 619 -13.10 -0.79 19.00
N GLY A 620 -12.47 0.36 18.72
CA GLY A 620 -11.03 0.42 18.49
C GLY A 620 -10.21 -0.02 19.72
N ARG A 621 -10.71 0.19 20.94
CA ARG A 621 -10.06 -0.26 22.17
C ARG A 621 -10.18 -1.77 22.37
N ILE A 622 -11.37 -2.35 22.18
CA ILE A 622 -11.60 -3.81 22.27
C ILE A 622 -10.81 -4.56 21.19
N PHE A 623 -10.87 -4.09 19.94
CA PHE A 623 -10.18 -4.76 18.84
C PHE A 623 -8.67 -4.56 18.91
N GLY A 624 -8.21 -3.40 19.41
CA GLY A 624 -6.82 -3.19 19.77
C GLY A 624 -6.34 -4.14 20.86
N ALA A 625 -7.12 -4.36 21.91
CA ALA A 625 -6.83 -5.32 22.97
C ALA A 625 -6.72 -6.76 22.43
N SER A 626 -7.67 -7.18 21.59
CA SER A 626 -7.62 -8.47 20.88
C SER A 626 -6.34 -8.60 20.06
N THR A 627 -5.97 -7.56 19.32
CA THR A 627 -4.76 -7.54 18.48
C THR A 627 -3.47 -7.63 19.30
N ARG A 628 -3.39 -6.95 20.45
CA ARG A 628 -2.22 -7.02 21.35
C ARG A 628 -2.07 -8.41 21.99
N ALA A 629 -3.18 -9.03 22.41
CA ALA A 629 -3.19 -10.41 22.89
C ALA A 629 -2.73 -11.38 21.78
N THR A 630 -3.21 -11.20 20.55
CA THR A 630 -2.80 -11.99 19.40
C THR A 630 -1.30 -11.90 19.13
N TYR A 631 -0.68 -10.72 19.20
CA TYR A 631 0.78 -10.61 19.08
C TYR A 631 1.51 -11.47 20.12
N GLN A 632 1.04 -11.49 21.38
CA GLN A 632 1.65 -12.30 22.44
C GLN A 632 1.46 -13.80 22.21
N LEU A 633 0.33 -14.23 21.66
CA LEU A 633 0.08 -15.62 21.30
C LEU A 633 0.84 -16.07 20.04
N LEU A 634 1.16 -15.17 19.11
CA LEU A 634 2.04 -15.50 17.98
C LEU A 634 3.49 -15.74 18.43
N GLY A 635 4.00 -14.87 19.30
CA GLY A 635 5.38 -14.92 19.78
C GLY A 635 6.42 -14.63 18.69
N PRO A 636 7.72 -14.84 18.99
CA PRO A 636 8.81 -14.51 18.08
C PRO A 636 8.89 -15.43 16.85
N GLU A 637 8.38 -16.66 16.93
CA GLU A 637 8.47 -17.68 15.87
C GLU A 637 7.45 -17.48 14.73
N ASN A 638 6.47 -16.59 14.91
CA ASN A 638 5.38 -16.35 13.97
C ASN A 638 5.28 -14.85 13.66
N PRO A 639 6.25 -14.28 12.92
CA PRO A 639 6.26 -12.85 12.66
C PRO A 639 5.10 -12.45 11.73
N ALA A 640 4.25 -11.53 12.16
CA ALA A 640 3.23 -10.88 11.32
C ALA A 640 3.22 -9.36 11.53
N GLU A 641 2.83 -8.60 10.52
CA GLU A 641 2.36 -7.22 10.67
C GLU A 641 0.83 -7.25 10.69
N ILE A 642 0.21 -6.78 11.76
CA ILE A 642 -1.25 -6.70 11.89
C ILE A 642 -1.65 -5.23 11.83
N LEU A 643 -2.39 -4.84 10.79
CA LEU A 643 -2.89 -3.48 10.61
C LEU A 643 -4.41 -3.45 10.77
N VAL A 644 -4.90 -2.57 11.65
CA VAL A 644 -6.31 -2.44 12.00
C VAL A 644 -6.82 -1.06 11.62
N PHE A 645 -7.83 -0.99 10.75
CA PHE A 645 -8.48 0.25 10.37
C PHE A 645 -9.99 0.13 10.53
N ALA A 646 -10.53 0.71 11.61
CA ALA A 646 -11.95 0.56 11.95
C ALA A 646 -12.38 -0.93 11.96
N ASP A 647 -13.25 -1.36 11.05
CA ASP A 647 -13.73 -2.73 10.89
C ASP A 647 -12.88 -3.61 9.96
N ASP A 648 -11.95 -3.02 9.21
CA ASP A 648 -11.03 -3.73 8.33
C ASP A 648 -9.74 -4.13 9.07
N ILE A 649 -9.25 -5.33 8.80
CA ILE A 649 -7.93 -5.81 9.23
C ILE A 649 -7.13 -6.29 8.03
N GLU A 650 -5.82 -6.07 8.07
CA GLU A 650 -4.85 -6.67 7.17
C GLU A 650 -3.74 -7.34 7.98
N VAL A 651 -3.49 -8.61 7.70
CA VAL A 651 -2.41 -9.38 8.30
C VAL A 651 -1.39 -9.73 7.23
N ILE A 652 -0.14 -9.32 7.44
CA ILE A 652 0.95 -9.44 6.46
C ILE A 652 2.03 -10.34 7.06
N GLY A 653 2.34 -11.41 6.36
CA GLY A 653 3.36 -12.38 6.74
C GLY A 653 4.56 -12.33 5.78
N PRO A 654 5.80 -12.16 6.29
CA PRO A 654 6.98 -12.54 5.54
C PRO A 654 7.07 -14.06 5.44
N ASP A 655 7.64 -14.59 4.36
CA ASP A 655 8.09 -15.98 4.28
C ASP A 655 7.04 -17.06 4.70
N ARG A 656 7.53 -18.24 5.07
CA ARG A 656 6.73 -19.41 5.47
C ARG A 656 6.14 -19.24 6.88
N ALA A 657 6.94 -18.79 7.84
CA ALA A 657 6.52 -18.62 9.23
C ALA A 657 5.51 -17.46 9.37
N GLY A 658 5.65 -16.39 8.59
CA GLY A 658 4.65 -15.33 8.58
C GLY A 658 3.32 -15.72 7.94
N ARG A 659 3.32 -16.61 6.92
CA ARG A 659 2.06 -17.17 6.40
C ARG A 659 1.33 -18.04 7.42
N ARG A 660 2.07 -18.83 8.20
CA ARG A 660 1.52 -19.53 9.37
C ARG A 660 0.97 -18.54 10.40
N ALA A 661 1.70 -17.46 10.67
CA ALA A 661 1.27 -16.40 11.58
C ALA A 661 -0.05 -15.74 11.15
N ILE A 662 -0.30 -15.58 9.84
CA ILE A 662 -1.58 -15.08 9.32
C ILE A 662 -2.73 -15.98 9.78
N VAL A 663 -2.64 -17.29 9.57
CA VAL A 663 -3.72 -18.24 9.93
C VAL A 663 -3.98 -18.19 11.43
N LEU A 664 -2.91 -18.26 12.24
CA LEU A 664 -3.02 -18.18 13.69
C LEU A 664 -3.61 -16.85 14.17
N THR A 665 -3.29 -15.73 13.51
CA THR A 665 -3.85 -14.41 13.83
C THR A 665 -5.38 -14.44 13.76
N TYR A 666 -5.94 -14.92 12.65
CA TYR A 666 -7.39 -15.01 12.50
C TYR A 666 -8.01 -16.02 13.47
N LEU A 667 -7.34 -17.15 13.71
CA LEU A 667 -7.80 -18.16 14.68
C LEU A 667 -7.90 -17.57 16.09
N PHE A 668 -6.89 -16.83 16.54
CA PHE A 668 -6.91 -16.17 17.86
C PHE A 668 -8.00 -15.10 17.95
N LEU A 669 -8.15 -14.26 16.92
CA LEU A 669 -9.20 -13.24 16.91
C LEU A 669 -10.59 -13.87 16.99
N VAL A 670 -10.85 -14.96 16.26
CA VAL A 670 -12.09 -15.73 16.33
C VAL A 670 -12.25 -16.39 17.70
N ALA A 671 -11.18 -16.95 18.26
CA ALA A 671 -11.19 -17.54 19.60
C ALA A 671 -11.57 -16.52 20.69
N PHE A 672 -11.21 -15.24 20.54
CA PHE A 672 -11.66 -14.16 21.44
C PHE A 672 -13.10 -13.67 21.17
N GLY A 673 -13.76 -14.19 20.14
CA GLY A 673 -15.15 -13.85 19.79
C GLY A 673 -15.28 -12.74 18.75
N ASN A 674 -14.24 -12.44 17.97
CA ASN A 674 -14.35 -11.46 16.87
C ASN A 674 -15.03 -12.09 15.64
N PRO A 675 -16.22 -11.60 15.23
CA PRO A 675 -16.97 -12.22 14.14
C PRO A 675 -16.49 -11.69 12.78
N PHE A 676 -15.97 -12.55 11.90
CA PHE A 676 -15.54 -12.14 10.54
C PHE A 676 -16.60 -12.42 9.48
N LYS A 677 -16.65 -11.55 8.47
CA LYS A 677 -17.36 -11.81 7.20
C LYS A 677 -16.44 -12.54 6.23
N TRP A 678 -16.41 -13.86 6.33
CA TRP A 678 -15.53 -14.71 5.53
C TRP A 678 -15.76 -14.57 4.03
N GLU A 679 -16.98 -14.26 3.61
CA GLU A 679 -17.33 -14.00 2.21
C GLU A 679 -16.64 -12.76 1.62
N LYS A 680 -16.13 -11.87 2.49
CA LYS A 680 -15.32 -10.69 2.11
C LYS A 680 -13.81 -10.91 2.28
N GLN A 681 -13.40 -12.02 2.89
CA GLN A 681 -12.00 -12.35 3.09
C GLN A 681 -11.31 -12.49 1.73
N ARG A 682 -10.13 -11.90 1.61
CA ARG A 682 -9.34 -11.92 0.37
C ARG A 682 -7.88 -11.69 0.71
N GLY A 683 -6.97 -12.07 -0.16
CA GLY A 683 -5.55 -11.90 0.09
C GLY A 683 -4.69 -12.15 -1.13
N GLY A 684 -3.38 -12.31 -0.91
CA GLY A 684 -2.41 -12.64 -1.93
C GLY A 684 -1.18 -11.74 -1.91
N LEU A 685 -0.45 -11.75 -3.02
CA LEU A 685 0.72 -10.90 -3.27
C LEU A 685 0.33 -9.48 -3.71
N LYS A 686 -0.94 -9.27 -4.07
CA LYS A 686 -1.50 -7.98 -4.44
C LYS A 686 -2.85 -7.84 -3.76
N VAL A 687 -3.04 -6.73 -3.05
CA VAL A 687 -4.25 -6.55 -2.23
C VAL A 687 -4.75 -5.11 -2.29
N ASP A 688 -6.07 -4.98 -2.29
CA ASP A 688 -6.77 -3.71 -2.13
C ASP A 688 -7.35 -3.63 -0.71
N TRP A 689 -6.73 -2.80 0.13
CA TRP A 689 -7.12 -2.61 1.52
C TRP A 689 -7.35 -1.14 1.83
N ILE A 690 -8.45 -0.82 2.51
CA ILE A 690 -8.98 0.53 2.78
C ILE A 690 -9.07 1.46 1.55
N GLY A 691 -8.89 0.93 0.34
CA GLY A 691 -8.83 1.72 -0.88
C GLY A 691 -7.44 2.05 -1.41
N LEU A 692 -6.42 1.44 -0.83
CA LEU A 692 -5.04 1.46 -1.29
C LEU A 692 -4.72 0.12 -1.93
N HIS A 693 -4.06 0.18 -3.08
CA HIS A 693 -3.56 -0.99 -3.77
C HIS A 693 -2.10 -1.22 -3.39
N THR A 694 -1.80 -2.39 -2.84
CA THR A 694 -0.43 -2.81 -2.53
C THR A 694 -0.03 -3.94 -3.45
N ASP A 695 1.10 -3.79 -4.14
CA ASP A 695 1.74 -4.87 -4.90
C ASP A 695 3.06 -5.25 -4.20
N TYR A 696 3.04 -6.37 -3.49
CA TYR A 696 4.18 -6.88 -2.72
C TYR A 696 5.29 -7.45 -3.62
N THR A 697 4.99 -7.77 -4.88
CA THR A 697 5.99 -8.33 -5.82
C THR A 697 6.98 -7.27 -6.31
N VAL A 698 6.52 -6.03 -6.42
CA VAL A 698 7.33 -4.87 -6.83
C VAL A 698 7.55 -3.86 -5.70
N TYR A 699 6.98 -4.14 -4.51
CA TYR A 699 6.99 -3.28 -3.34
C TYR A 699 6.51 -1.86 -3.66
N LYS A 700 5.36 -1.76 -4.33
CA LYS A 700 4.73 -0.48 -4.65
C LYS A 700 3.35 -0.38 -4.01
N LEU A 701 2.97 0.85 -3.68
CA LEU A 701 1.66 1.21 -3.11
C LEU A 701 1.03 2.31 -3.96
N GLY A 702 -0.29 2.29 -4.08
CA GLY A 702 -1.01 3.38 -4.71
C GLY A 702 -2.51 3.13 -4.68
N ILE A 703 -3.16 3.23 -5.82
CA ILE A 703 -4.61 3.02 -5.96
C ILE A 703 -4.94 1.87 -6.91
N SER A 704 -6.12 1.29 -6.72
CA SER A 704 -6.64 0.22 -7.57
C SER A 704 -6.88 0.73 -8.99
N GLU A 705 -6.92 -0.18 -9.96
CA GLU A 705 -7.18 0.16 -11.36
C GLU A 705 -8.57 0.78 -11.53
N GLU A 706 -9.57 0.27 -10.83
CA GLU A 706 -10.93 0.83 -10.82
C GLU A 706 -10.95 2.28 -10.31
N ARG A 707 -10.27 2.57 -9.19
CA ARG A 707 -10.19 3.93 -8.65
C ARG A 707 -9.41 4.86 -9.58
N CYS A 708 -8.34 4.36 -10.18
CA CYS A 708 -7.57 5.09 -11.18
C CYS A 708 -8.46 5.46 -12.37
N ALA A 709 -9.21 4.50 -12.93
CA ALA A 709 -10.12 4.71 -14.04
C ALA A 709 -11.21 5.75 -13.69
N TRP A 710 -11.80 5.66 -12.49
CA TRP A 710 -12.78 6.64 -12.03
C TRP A 710 -12.19 8.06 -11.94
N LEU A 711 -11.00 8.22 -11.35
CA LEU A 711 -10.35 9.52 -11.21
C LEU A 711 -9.97 10.11 -12.57
N VAL A 712 -9.44 9.29 -13.47
CA VAL A 712 -9.12 9.69 -14.84
C VAL A 712 -10.38 10.12 -15.58
N GLY A 713 -11.47 9.35 -15.46
CA GLY A 713 -12.78 9.67 -16.03
C GLY A 713 -13.31 11.00 -15.51
N TRP A 714 -13.34 11.18 -14.19
CA TRP A 714 -13.80 12.42 -13.55
C TRP A 714 -12.95 13.64 -13.93
N CYS A 715 -11.62 13.53 -13.93
CA CYS A 715 -10.74 14.62 -14.36
C CYS A 715 -11.01 15.01 -15.82
N THR A 716 -11.18 14.02 -16.70
CA THR A 716 -11.48 14.23 -18.13
C THR A 716 -12.86 14.85 -18.32
N GLU A 717 -13.87 14.42 -17.56
CA GLU A 717 -15.23 14.96 -17.63
C GLU A 717 -15.27 16.44 -17.24
N VAL A 718 -14.59 16.81 -16.15
CA VAL A 718 -14.51 18.21 -15.69
C VAL A 718 -13.73 19.07 -16.70
N GLU A 719 -12.66 18.52 -17.29
CA GLU A 719 -11.88 19.18 -18.33
C GLU A 719 -12.72 19.46 -19.59
N VAL A 720 -13.45 18.46 -20.10
CA VAL A 720 -14.29 18.56 -21.30
C VAL A 720 -15.49 19.47 -21.05
N SER A 721 -16.20 19.27 -19.94
CA SER A 721 -17.41 20.04 -19.60
C SER A 721 -17.13 21.53 -19.36
N CYS A 722 -15.88 21.88 -19.02
CA CYS A 722 -15.42 23.23 -18.70
C CYS A 722 -16.20 23.95 -17.57
N SER A 723 -17.13 23.25 -16.92
CA SER A 723 -18.01 23.77 -15.89
C SER A 723 -18.42 22.63 -14.95
N VAL A 724 -18.59 22.93 -13.66
CA VAL A 724 -18.88 21.92 -12.64
C VAL A 724 -19.69 22.53 -11.49
N TRP A 725 -20.49 21.71 -10.81
CA TRP A 725 -21.13 22.11 -9.56
C TRP A 725 -20.10 22.12 -8.42
N PRO A 726 -20.04 23.15 -7.56
CA PRO A 726 -19.10 23.21 -6.45
C PRO A 726 -19.12 21.96 -5.55
N ARG A 727 -20.32 21.42 -5.26
CA ARG A 727 -20.48 20.18 -4.48
C ARG A 727 -19.86 18.94 -5.16
N VAL A 728 -19.96 18.85 -6.48
CA VAL A 728 -19.36 17.74 -7.26
C VAL A 728 -17.84 17.90 -7.30
N MET A 729 -17.36 19.14 -7.46
CA MET A 729 -15.92 19.43 -7.42
C MET A 729 -15.32 19.10 -6.05
N ALA A 730 -15.99 19.48 -4.96
CA ALA A 730 -15.56 19.17 -3.61
C ALA A 730 -15.51 17.65 -3.34
N ALA A 731 -16.51 16.90 -3.82
CA ALA A 731 -16.53 15.44 -3.71
C ALA A 731 -15.36 14.78 -4.47
N GLY A 732 -15.08 15.21 -5.70
CA GLY A 732 -13.94 14.73 -6.49
C GLY A 732 -12.58 15.10 -5.87
N LEU A 733 -12.44 16.34 -5.39
CA LEU A 733 -11.25 16.80 -4.67
C LEU A 733 -11.00 16.00 -3.38
N GLY A 734 -12.04 15.60 -2.65
CA GLY A 734 -11.94 14.71 -1.50
C GLY A 734 -11.30 13.37 -1.86
N ARG A 735 -11.71 12.77 -2.99
CA ARG A 735 -11.15 11.50 -3.48
C ARG A 735 -9.71 11.66 -3.98
N LEU A 736 -9.37 12.77 -4.62
CA LEU A 736 -7.99 13.10 -4.99
C LEU A 736 -7.09 13.27 -3.76
N CYS A 737 -7.59 13.94 -2.71
CA CYS A 737 -6.85 14.10 -1.45
C CYS A 737 -6.59 12.76 -0.77
N TYR A 738 -7.58 11.87 -0.74
CA TYR A 738 -7.40 10.51 -0.26
C TYR A 738 -6.32 9.77 -1.05
N THR A 739 -6.36 9.87 -2.38
CA THR A 739 -5.38 9.27 -3.30
C THR A 739 -3.98 9.81 -3.08
N ALA A 740 -3.83 11.11 -2.86
CA ALA A 740 -2.55 11.77 -2.65
C ALA A 740 -1.86 11.39 -1.33
N ASN A 741 -2.53 10.63 -0.44
CA ASN A 741 -1.85 10.02 0.71
C ASN A 741 -0.95 8.85 0.30
N ALA A 742 -1.31 8.11 -0.76
CA ALA A 742 -0.47 7.07 -1.34
C ALA A 742 0.33 7.58 -2.55
N LEU A 743 -0.21 8.55 -3.28
CA LEU A 743 0.44 9.19 -4.41
C LEU A 743 0.96 10.57 -4.00
N PHE A 744 2.06 10.61 -3.26
CA PHE A 744 2.48 11.82 -2.55
C PHE A 744 3.05 12.90 -3.47
N TRP A 745 3.52 12.55 -4.67
CA TRP A 745 3.98 13.50 -5.68
C TRP A 745 2.85 14.34 -6.31
N GLU A 746 1.60 13.90 -6.16
CA GLU A 746 0.37 14.54 -6.65
C GLU A 746 -0.14 15.59 -5.67
N ARG A 747 0.25 15.48 -4.39
CA ARG A 747 -0.25 16.33 -3.30
C ARG A 747 -0.07 17.85 -3.55
N PRO A 748 1.04 18.34 -4.12
CA PRO A 748 1.21 19.76 -4.43
C PRO A 748 0.17 20.32 -5.39
N PHE A 749 -0.33 19.49 -6.31
CA PHE A 749 -1.29 19.88 -7.34
C PHE A 749 -2.70 20.14 -6.77
N LEU A 750 -2.99 19.69 -5.54
CA LEU A 750 -4.31 19.87 -4.93
C LEU A 750 -4.52 21.27 -4.33
N GLY A 751 -3.44 21.97 -3.95
CA GLY A 751 -3.50 23.29 -3.31
C GLY A 751 -4.31 24.32 -4.12
N PRO A 752 -3.98 24.53 -5.40
CA PRO A 752 -4.78 25.33 -6.34
C PRO A 752 -6.28 25.00 -6.35
N ILE A 753 -6.60 23.70 -6.36
CA ILE A 753 -7.99 23.22 -6.43
C ILE A 753 -8.73 23.55 -5.13
N TYR A 754 -8.09 23.35 -3.97
CA TYR A 754 -8.65 23.75 -2.68
C TYR A 754 -8.92 25.25 -2.58
N ALA A 755 -7.99 26.08 -3.06
CA ALA A 755 -8.16 27.54 -3.06
C ALA A 755 -9.38 27.97 -3.89
N TRP A 756 -9.53 27.36 -5.07
CA TRP A 756 -10.66 27.62 -5.95
C TRP A 756 -11.99 27.13 -5.34
N VAL A 757 -12.06 25.88 -4.87
CA VAL A 757 -13.27 25.31 -4.25
C VAL A 757 -13.71 26.12 -3.03
N SER A 758 -12.77 26.58 -2.20
CA SER A 758 -13.09 27.45 -1.05
C SER A 758 -13.73 28.78 -1.49
N SER A 759 -13.44 29.26 -2.69
CA SER A 759 -13.96 30.53 -3.22
C SER A 759 -15.35 30.39 -3.86
N VAL A 760 -15.69 29.21 -4.34
CA VAL A 760 -16.97 28.93 -5.03
C VAL A 760 -17.92 28.03 -4.24
N GLY A 761 -17.49 27.47 -3.12
CA GLY A 761 -18.20 26.40 -2.38
C GLY A 761 -19.61 26.75 -1.91
N GLY A 762 -19.90 28.04 -1.67
CA GLY A 762 -21.23 28.51 -1.26
C GLY A 762 -22.21 28.74 -2.42
N LEU A 763 -21.81 28.53 -3.67
CA LEU A 763 -22.67 28.77 -4.84
C LEU A 763 -23.47 27.51 -5.20
N ASP A 764 -24.79 27.64 -5.32
CA ASP A 764 -25.67 26.57 -5.81
C ASP A 764 -25.94 26.72 -7.32
N ARG A 765 -24.86 26.81 -8.11
CA ARG A 765 -24.92 26.80 -9.58
C ARG A 765 -23.65 26.21 -10.16
N LYS A 766 -23.70 25.77 -11.42
CA LYS A 766 -22.48 25.42 -12.17
C LYS A 766 -21.58 26.64 -12.29
N VAL A 767 -20.29 26.44 -12.06
CA VAL A 767 -19.23 27.45 -12.22
C VAL A 767 -18.27 27.02 -13.32
N ALA A 768 -17.77 27.98 -14.09
CA ALA A 768 -16.74 27.71 -15.09
C ALA A 768 -15.43 27.30 -14.40
N VAL A 769 -14.79 26.25 -14.90
CA VAL A 769 -13.53 25.72 -14.34
C VAL A 769 -12.37 26.56 -14.90
N PRO A 770 -11.52 27.17 -14.06
CA PRO A 770 -10.34 27.91 -14.53
C PRO A 770 -9.39 27.01 -15.32
N TRP A 771 -8.78 27.53 -16.39
CA TRP A 771 -7.87 26.76 -17.24
C TRP A 771 -6.67 26.19 -16.49
N ALA A 772 -6.15 26.89 -15.47
CA ALA A 772 -5.09 26.38 -14.61
C ALA A 772 -5.53 25.10 -13.88
N ILE A 773 -6.78 25.07 -13.39
CA ILE A 773 -7.36 23.86 -12.76
C ILE A 773 -7.57 22.77 -13.81
N LYS A 774 -8.05 23.11 -15.01
CA LYS A 774 -8.17 22.13 -16.12
C LYS A 774 -6.83 21.50 -16.46
N PHE A 775 -5.77 22.30 -16.61
CA PHE A 775 -4.41 21.81 -16.85
C PHE A 775 -3.96 20.87 -15.74
N ILE A 776 -4.17 21.26 -14.47
CA ILE A 776 -3.79 20.42 -13.33
C ILE A 776 -4.53 19.08 -13.35
N LEU A 777 -5.84 19.07 -13.62
CA LEU A 777 -6.62 17.84 -13.72
C LEU A 777 -6.15 16.97 -14.89
N SER A 778 -5.87 17.59 -16.04
CA SER A 778 -5.34 16.89 -17.23
C SER A 778 -3.95 16.30 -16.96
N TRP A 779 -3.09 17.04 -16.24
CA TRP A 779 -1.78 16.58 -15.80
C TRP A 779 -1.89 15.37 -14.87
N ILE A 780 -2.73 15.44 -13.84
CA ILE A 780 -2.98 14.32 -12.93
C ILE A 780 -3.51 13.11 -13.71
N ALA A 781 -4.49 13.30 -14.60
CA ALA A 781 -5.04 12.21 -15.41
C ALA A 781 -3.99 11.58 -16.33
N SER A 782 -3.14 12.37 -16.96
CA SER A 782 -2.02 11.90 -17.79
C SER A 782 -1.04 11.05 -16.98
N ARG A 783 -0.65 11.51 -15.77
CA ARG A 783 0.23 10.75 -14.88
C ARG A 783 -0.39 9.41 -14.47
N LEU A 784 -1.66 9.40 -14.09
CA LEU A 784 -2.37 8.19 -13.71
C LEU A 784 -2.46 7.16 -14.85
N ARG A 785 -2.59 7.61 -16.11
CA ARG A 785 -2.57 6.74 -17.30
C ARG A 785 -1.20 6.14 -17.60
N ALA A 786 -0.12 6.89 -17.35
CA ALA A 786 1.26 6.51 -17.68
C ALA A 786 1.96 5.66 -16.60
N ASP A 787 1.23 4.74 -15.95
CA ASP A 787 1.69 3.90 -14.82
C ASP A 787 1.90 4.64 -13.47
N GLY A 788 1.49 5.90 -13.36
CA GLY A 788 1.60 6.70 -12.12
C GLY A 788 0.63 6.28 -11.00
N ARG A 789 -0.14 5.20 -11.18
CA ARG A 789 -1.11 4.72 -10.18
C ARG A 789 -0.45 4.05 -8.96
N LEU A 790 0.82 3.64 -9.07
CA LEU A 790 1.61 3.01 -8.02
C LEU A 790 2.94 3.75 -7.82
N GLN A 791 3.41 3.82 -6.59
CA GLN A 791 4.65 4.48 -6.20
C GLN A 791 5.50 3.58 -5.31
N GLU A 792 6.82 3.72 -5.44
CA GLU A 792 7.75 3.07 -4.53
C GLU A 792 7.74 3.76 -3.16
N PRO A 793 8.01 3.03 -2.08
CA PRO A 793 8.12 3.63 -0.77
C PRO A 793 9.25 4.67 -0.72
N PRO A 794 9.05 5.78 0.02
CA PRO A 794 10.14 6.67 0.37
C PRO A 794 11.22 5.93 1.16
N SER A 795 12.39 6.55 1.25
CA SER A 795 13.52 5.98 1.95
C SER A 795 13.41 6.20 3.47
N ILE A 796 13.76 5.17 4.24
CA ILE A 796 13.64 5.16 5.71
C ILE A 796 15.01 5.36 6.38
N THR A 797 16.10 5.20 5.63
CA THR A 797 17.47 5.17 6.13
C THR A 797 18.20 6.51 6.04
N GLY A 798 18.90 6.87 7.12
CA GLY A 798 20.03 7.82 7.16
C GLY A 798 19.69 9.23 7.66
N GLU A 799 20.64 9.84 8.38
CA GLU A 799 20.68 11.31 8.52
C GLU A 799 20.76 11.90 7.11
N ALA A 800 19.81 12.77 6.77
CA ALA A 800 19.79 13.42 5.47
C ALA A 800 21.03 14.32 5.36
N MET A 801 21.93 14.00 4.44
CA MET A 801 23.14 14.79 4.20
C MET A 801 22.77 16.16 3.62
N GLU A 802 23.47 17.20 4.03
CA GLU A 802 23.35 18.55 3.46
C GLU A 802 23.80 18.52 2.00
N LEU A 803 22.89 18.80 1.06
CA LEU A 803 23.15 18.74 -0.38
C LEU A 803 23.63 20.09 -0.93
N PHE A 804 23.01 21.17 -0.47
CA PHE A 804 23.32 22.53 -0.85
C PHE A 804 22.79 23.51 0.20
N ARG A 805 23.29 24.74 0.15
CA ARG A 805 22.65 25.90 0.78
C ARG A 805 22.20 26.88 -0.28
N SER A 806 21.05 27.49 -0.08
CA SER A 806 20.48 28.47 -1.00
C SER A 806 19.93 29.66 -0.26
N ASP A 807 19.90 30.79 -0.94
CA ASP A 807 19.26 32.02 -0.47
C ASP A 807 18.62 32.79 -1.64
N ALA A 808 17.77 33.75 -1.29
CA ALA A 808 17.20 34.70 -2.24
C ALA A 808 17.12 36.11 -1.65
N LYS A 809 17.37 37.10 -2.52
CA LYS A 809 17.27 38.52 -2.19
C LYS A 809 16.28 39.21 -3.11
N ALA A 810 15.57 40.21 -2.60
CA ALA A 810 14.84 41.18 -3.40
C ALA A 810 15.10 42.60 -2.91
N GLU A 811 15.50 43.49 -3.81
CA GLU A 811 15.82 44.88 -3.48
C GLU A 811 15.63 45.77 -4.71
N GLY A 812 15.12 46.99 -4.52
CA GLY A 812 14.98 47.97 -5.61
C GLY A 812 14.11 47.49 -6.79
N GLY A 813 13.15 46.58 -6.53
CA GLY A 813 12.30 45.98 -7.57
C GLY A 813 12.98 44.88 -8.40
N LYS A 814 14.21 44.50 -8.06
CA LYS A 814 14.96 43.36 -8.62
C LYS A 814 14.99 42.20 -7.63
N ALA A 815 15.35 41.02 -8.11
CA ALA A 815 15.48 39.82 -7.30
C ALA A 815 16.62 38.93 -7.79
N TRP A 816 17.27 38.24 -6.86
CA TRP A 816 18.35 37.30 -7.12
C TRP A 816 18.17 36.03 -6.31
N ILE A 817 18.64 34.92 -6.85
CA ILE A 817 18.75 33.64 -6.15
C ILE A 817 20.20 33.13 -6.28
N GLY A 818 20.69 32.46 -5.25
CA GLY A 818 22.03 31.90 -5.24
C GLY A 818 22.07 30.60 -4.44
N ALA A 819 22.94 29.67 -4.84
CA ALA A 819 23.17 28.46 -4.09
C ALA A 819 24.55 27.86 -4.37
N TRP A 820 25.03 27.07 -3.40
CA TRP A 820 26.28 26.32 -3.52
C TRP A 820 26.14 24.89 -3.01
N GLU A 821 26.89 23.99 -3.63
CA GLU A 821 26.81 22.55 -3.40
C GLU A 821 27.66 22.11 -2.21
N THR A 822 27.01 21.74 -1.12
CA THR A 822 27.67 21.26 0.12
C THR A 822 27.89 19.76 0.15
N ARG A 823 27.36 19.04 -0.86
CA ARG A 823 27.33 17.58 -0.90
C ARG A 823 28.70 16.92 -0.69
N PHE A 824 29.77 17.56 -1.14
CA PHE A 824 31.12 16.99 -1.13
C PHE A 824 32.10 17.71 -0.19
N SER A 825 31.83 18.96 0.17
CA SER A 825 32.68 19.81 1.00
C SER A 825 31.85 20.92 1.65
N LEU A 826 32.27 21.39 2.83
CA LEU A 826 31.74 22.60 3.47
C LEU A 826 32.67 23.82 3.28
N ASP A 827 33.79 23.65 2.59
CA ASP A 827 34.70 24.73 2.18
C ASP A 827 34.22 25.31 0.82
N PRO A 828 33.68 26.55 0.79
CA PRO A 828 33.10 27.13 -0.42
C PRO A 828 34.07 27.25 -1.60
N LYS A 829 35.39 27.33 -1.34
CA LYS A 829 36.42 27.36 -2.39
C LYS A 829 36.54 26.06 -3.16
N LYS A 830 35.97 24.96 -2.64
CA LYS A 830 35.99 23.63 -3.25
C LYS A 830 34.63 23.21 -3.80
N CYS A 831 33.63 24.09 -3.72
CA CYS A 831 32.26 23.77 -4.04
C CYS A 831 31.81 24.46 -5.33
N ARG A 832 30.96 23.77 -6.09
CA ARG A 832 30.25 24.40 -7.20
C ARG A 832 29.20 25.36 -6.68
N TRP A 833 29.01 26.46 -7.38
CA TRP A 833 28.09 27.51 -6.97
C TRP A 833 27.48 28.20 -8.19
N PHE A 834 26.33 28.85 -8.01
CA PHE A 834 25.73 29.72 -9.01
C PHE A 834 25.00 30.89 -8.36
N TYR A 835 24.76 31.93 -9.14
CA TYR A 835 23.82 32.99 -8.84
C TYR A 835 23.02 33.34 -10.10
N LEU A 836 21.79 33.85 -9.93
CA LEU A 836 20.91 34.22 -11.03
C LEU A 836 20.11 35.47 -10.68
N GLU A 837 20.05 36.42 -11.61
CA GLU A 837 19.04 37.49 -11.56
C GLU A 837 17.69 36.92 -12.01
N VAL A 838 16.67 37.08 -11.17
CA VAL A 838 15.30 36.68 -11.48
C VAL A 838 14.67 37.81 -12.28
N THR A 839 14.38 37.56 -13.56
CA THR A 839 13.81 38.56 -14.47
C THR A 839 12.39 38.19 -14.89
N ARG A 840 11.68 39.15 -15.48
CA ARG A 840 10.32 38.93 -15.99
C ARG A 840 10.27 37.97 -17.16
N ASP A 841 11.37 37.79 -17.88
CA ASP A 841 11.41 37.00 -19.12
C ASP A 841 11.25 35.51 -18.84
N TRP A 842 11.87 35.01 -17.76
CA TRP A 842 11.83 33.59 -17.41
C TRP A 842 10.98 33.29 -16.16
N ALA A 843 10.79 34.27 -15.27
CA ALA A 843 10.00 34.13 -14.04
C ALA A 843 8.98 35.27 -13.85
N PRO A 844 8.04 35.50 -14.78
CA PRO A 844 7.08 36.61 -14.69
C PRO A 844 6.19 36.55 -13.42
N TRP A 845 5.90 35.35 -12.92
CA TRP A 845 5.10 35.12 -11.73
C TRP A 845 5.76 35.64 -10.43
N ALA A 846 7.09 35.77 -10.40
CA ALA A 846 7.82 36.37 -9.28
C ALA A 846 7.49 37.88 -9.11
N PHE A 847 7.02 38.53 -10.17
CA PHE A 847 6.66 39.95 -10.19
C PHE A 847 5.15 40.20 -10.09
N SER A 848 4.36 39.17 -9.78
CA SER A 848 2.89 39.24 -9.71
C SER A 848 2.34 40.26 -8.72
N LYS A 849 3.11 40.59 -7.67
CA LYS A 849 2.74 41.61 -6.66
C LYS A 849 3.43 42.96 -6.89
N LYS A 850 3.92 43.21 -8.11
CA LYS A 850 4.73 44.37 -8.55
C LYS A 850 6.12 44.41 -7.92
N ASP A 851 6.21 44.22 -6.61
CA ASP A 851 7.45 44.19 -5.83
C ASP A 851 7.82 42.73 -5.46
N PRO A 852 8.97 42.21 -5.93
CA PRO A 852 9.45 40.87 -5.61
C PRO A 852 9.61 40.60 -4.11
N ASN A 853 9.85 41.62 -3.29
CA ASN A 853 9.93 41.46 -1.82
C ASN A 853 8.65 40.86 -1.22
N ARG A 854 7.50 41.09 -1.84
CA ARG A 854 6.20 40.56 -1.38
C ARG A 854 6.00 39.08 -1.67
N VAL A 855 6.95 38.44 -2.34
CA VAL A 855 6.97 37.01 -2.67
C VAL A 855 8.31 36.35 -2.31
N ILE A 856 9.08 36.92 -1.39
CA ILE A 856 10.42 36.43 -0.99
C ILE A 856 10.45 34.92 -0.69
N ALA A 857 9.46 34.40 0.04
CA ALA A 857 9.34 32.97 0.32
C ALA A 857 9.29 32.09 -0.94
N ALA A 858 8.67 32.59 -2.02
CA ALA A 858 8.68 31.89 -3.31
C ALA A 858 10.05 31.97 -3.99
N LEU A 859 10.76 33.10 -3.88
CA LEU A 859 12.11 33.25 -4.44
C LEU A 859 13.12 32.33 -3.75
N GLU A 860 13.04 32.17 -2.43
CA GLU A 860 13.91 31.23 -1.71
C GLU A 860 13.59 29.78 -2.09
N LEU A 861 12.31 29.42 -2.27
CA LEU A 861 11.95 28.08 -2.76
C LEU A 861 12.40 27.88 -4.21
N LEU A 862 12.43 28.95 -5.02
CA LEU A 862 13.02 28.95 -6.36
C LEU A 862 14.52 28.69 -6.30
N GLY A 863 15.25 29.28 -5.36
CA GLY A 863 16.67 29.01 -5.12
C GLY A 863 16.93 27.53 -4.84
N ASN A 864 16.11 26.93 -3.97
CA ASN A 864 16.16 25.48 -3.70
C ASN A 864 15.90 24.65 -4.97
N LEU A 865 14.87 25.01 -5.74
CA LEU A 865 14.53 24.34 -6.99
C LEU A 865 15.65 24.45 -8.02
N ALA A 866 16.22 25.64 -8.20
CA ALA A 866 17.33 25.89 -9.10
C ALA A 866 18.56 25.05 -8.69
N ALA A 867 18.88 24.97 -7.40
CA ALA A 867 19.98 24.13 -6.92
C ALA A 867 19.81 22.65 -7.30
N ILE A 868 18.58 22.12 -7.20
CA ILE A 868 18.27 20.75 -7.65
C ILE A 868 18.44 20.60 -9.17
N MET A 869 17.97 21.58 -9.95
CA MET A 869 18.06 21.55 -11.40
C MET A 869 19.51 21.68 -11.90
N VAL A 870 20.36 22.42 -11.18
CA VAL A 870 21.76 22.70 -11.56
C VAL A 870 22.70 21.59 -11.08
N PHE A 871 22.57 21.13 -9.84
CA PHE A 871 23.50 20.17 -9.24
C PHE A 871 22.97 18.73 -9.23
N GLY A 872 21.66 18.53 -9.18
CA GLY A 872 21.03 17.27 -8.78
C GLY A 872 21.29 16.07 -9.68
N ASP A 873 21.66 16.28 -10.94
CA ASP A 873 21.98 15.21 -11.91
C ASP A 873 23.35 14.58 -11.64
N SER A 874 24.24 15.30 -10.96
CA SER A 874 25.59 14.83 -10.62
C SER A 874 25.69 14.17 -9.24
N TRP A 875 24.63 14.27 -8.41
CA TRP A 875 24.67 13.70 -7.07
C TRP A 875 24.62 12.17 -7.08
N PRO A 876 25.45 11.52 -6.25
CA PRO A 876 25.52 10.07 -6.19
C PRO A 876 24.15 9.50 -5.82
N ARG A 877 23.75 8.47 -6.55
CA ARG A 877 22.54 7.70 -6.26
C ARG A 877 22.90 6.49 -5.40
N ASP A 878 22.01 6.12 -4.49
CA ASP A 878 22.14 4.88 -3.73
C ASP A 878 22.01 3.65 -4.65
N ARG A 879 22.14 2.44 -4.09
CA ARG A 879 21.97 1.18 -4.84
C ARG A 879 20.58 1.02 -5.49
N ARG A 880 19.61 1.86 -5.13
CA ARG A 880 18.23 1.88 -5.64
C ARG A 880 18.02 3.00 -6.66
N GLY A 881 19.07 3.75 -7.02
CA GLY A 881 18.98 4.87 -7.95
C GLY A 881 18.43 6.16 -7.33
N LYS A 882 18.32 6.25 -5.99
CA LYS A 882 17.77 7.41 -5.29
C LYS A 882 18.84 8.33 -4.71
N CYS A 883 18.57 9.63 -4.67
CA CYS A 883 19.39 10.58 -3.91
C CYS A 883 18.55 11.22 -2.82
N ILE A 884 19.05 11.15 -1.58
CA ILE A 884 18.37 11.64 -0.38
C ILE A 884 19.25 12.71 0.25
N GLY A 885 18.65 13.84 0.63
CA GLY A 885 19.35 14.82 1.42
C GLY A 885 18.53 16.07 1.71
N THR A 886 19.20 17.10 2.20
CA THR A 886 18.57 18.30 2.74
C THR A 886 19.13 19.55 2.08
N GLY A 887 18.24 20.45 1.65
CA GLY A 887 18.60 21.83 1.31
C GLY A 887 18.52 22.72 2.56
N ILE A 888 19.49 23.61 2.73
CA ILE A 888 19.46 24.62 3.79
C ILE A 888 18.90 25.93 3.26
N SER A 889 18.01 26.53 4.05
CA SER A 889 17.44 27.85 3.83
C SER A 889 17.20 28.52 5.19
N ASP A 890 17.21 29.85 5.21
CA ASP A 890 16.87 30.66 6.39
C ASP A 890 15.36 30.94 6.53
N ASN A 891 14.52 30.36 5.65
CA ASN A 891 13.07 30.49 5.73
C ASN A 891 12.37 29.26 6.32
N LEU A 892 11.90 29.43 7.54
CA LEU A 892 11.17 28.40 8.28
C LEU A 892 9.85 28.00 7.59
N GLY A 893 9.21 28.92 6.87
CA GLY A 893 8.00 28.65 6.10
C GLY A 893 8.19 27.64 4.97
N ASN A 894 9.32 27.68 4.27
CA ASN A 894 9.63 26.73 3.20
C ASN A 894 9.84 25.31 3.73
N THR A 895 10.45 25.18 4.92
CA THR A 895 10.55 23.90 5.65
C THR A 895 9.16 23.28 5.84
N TYR A 896 8.18 24.05 6.35
CA TYR A 896 6.82 23.55 6.54
C TYR A 896 6.08 23.25 5.23
N ILE A 897 6.29 24.05 4.19
CA ILE A 897 5.61 23.87 2.90
C ILE A 897 6.08 22.61 2.19
N VAL A 898 7.40 22.36 2.16
CA VAL A 898 7.97 21.14 1.59
C VAL A 898 7.55 19.93 2.41
N ALA A 899 7.59 20.02 3.74
CA ALA A 899 7.11 18.97 4.66
C ALA A 899 5.63 18.61 4.50
N LYS A 900 4.79 19.60 4.23
CA LYS A 900 3.36 19.39 4.00
C LYS A 900 3.07 18.90 2.59
N GLY A 901 3.95 19.18 1.63
CA GLY A 901 3.76 18.89 0.21
C GLY A 901 2.53 19.57 -0.39
N MET A 902 2.06 20.68 0.18
CA MET A 902 0.87 21.38 -0.32
C MET A 902 0.79 22.83 0.20
N THR A 903 0.48 23.77 -0.70
CA THR A 903 0.20 25.17 -0.37
C THR A 903 -0.83 25.77 -1.33
N THR A 904 -1.69 26.64 -0.81
CA THR A 904 -2.68 27.41 -1.59
C THR A 904 -2.15 28.81 -1.98
N LYS A 905 -0.97 29.20 -1.48
CA LYS A 905 -0.41 30.54 -1.68
C LYS A 905 0.24 30.64 -3.07
N TYR A 906 -0.04 31.72 -3.78
CA TYR A 906 0.61 32.06 -5.06
C TYR A 906 1.73 33.11 -4.83
N PRO A 907 2.87 33.04 -5.55
CA PRO A 907 3.22 32.07 -6.60
C PRO A 907 3.87 30.77 -6.09
N ILE A 908 4.13 30.64 -4.78
CA ILE A 908 4.87 29.50 -4.20
C ILE A 908 4.31 28.12 -4.57
N THR A 909 3.00 27.99 -4.78
CA THR A 909 2.37 26.73 -5.22
C THR A 909 2.84 26.26 -6.60
N LEU A 910 3.17 27.18 -7.51
CA LEU A 910 3.73 26.85 -8.83
C LEU A 910 5.08 26.16 -8.70
N ILE A 911 5.95 26.75 -7.88
CA ILE A 911 7.30 26.25 -7.60
C ILE A 911 7.23 24.90 -6.90
N LEU A 912 6.29 24.71 -5.96
CA LEU A 912 6.13 23.44 -5.26
C LEU A 912 5.68 22.31 -6.19
N MET A 913 4.78 22.57 -7.15
CA MET A 913 4.38 21.58 -8.16
C MET A 913 5.56 21.18 -9.05
N GLU A 914 6.33 22.16 -9.50
CA GLU A 914 7.52 21.94 -10.31
C GLU A 914 8.59 21.17 -9.53
N LEU A 915 8.90 21.59 -8.29
CA LEU A 915 9.83 20.93 -7.39
C LEU A 915 9.47 19.45 -7.18
N SER A 916 8.19 19.16 -6.94
CA SER A 916 7.69 17.79 -6.80
C SER A 916 8.00 16.93 -8.02
N GLU A 917 7.80 17.47 -9.22
CA GLU A 917 8.03 16.75 -10.47
C GLU A 917 9.52 16.62 -10.81
N GLN A 918 10.33 17.64 -10.52
CA GLN A 918 11.79 17.60 -10.70
C GLN A 918 12.43 16.57 -9.76
N LEU A 919 11.98 16.49 -8.50
CA LEU A 919 12.42 15.49 -7.54
C LEU A 919 12.01 14.07 -7.99
N ARG A 920 10.74 13.88 -8.34
CA ARG A 920 10.20 12.59 -8.80
C ARG A 920 10.94 12.07 -10.03
N SER A 921 11.10 12.90 -11.06
CA SER A 921 11.75 12.52 -12.33
C SER A 921 13.22 12.17 -12.19
N ARG A 922 13.90 12.70 -11.15
CA ARG A 922 15.30 12.40 -10.82
C ARG A 922 15.50 11.29 -9.81
N GLY A 923 14.43 10.72 -9.27
CA GLY A 923 14.51 9.75 -8.17
C GLY A 923 15.07 10.37 -6.88
N MET A 924 14.77 11.65 -6.63
CA MET A 924 15.30 12.39 -5.50
C MET A 924 14.26 12.55 -4.39
N GLU A 925 14.70 12.44 -3.14
CA GLU A 925 13.92 12.73 -1.95
C GLU A 925 14.63 13.81 -1.15
N MET A 926 13.96 14.94 -0.93
CA MET A 926 14.57 16.10 -0.28
C MET A 926 13.72 16.62 0.87
N SER A 927 14.38 17.04 1.95
CA SER A 927 13.81 17.94 2.97
C SER A 927 14.47 19.31 2.90
N VAL A 928 13.81 20.33 3.46
CA VAL A 928 14.44 21.64 3.69
C VAL A 928 14.60 21.80 5.19
N THR A 929 15.79 22.19 5.63
CA THR A 929 16.07 22.47 7.03
C THR A 929 16.38 23.94 7.21
N TRP A 930 15.78 24.52 8.25
CA TRP A 930 16.03 25.89 8.62
C TRP A 930 17.37 26.04 9.36
N LYS A 931 18.18 27.01 8.95
CA LYS A 931 19.33 27.50 9.72
C LYS A 931 19.20 29.00 9.97
N ARG A 932 19.90 29.51 10.98
CA ARG A 932 19.94 30.95 11.25
C ARG A 932 20.69 31.66 10.11
N ARG A 933 20.38 32.95 9.88
CA ARG A 933 20.95 33.71 8.75
C ARG A 933 22.49 33.81 8.81
N ASP A 934 23.05 33.98 10.00
CA ASP A 934 24.48 33.98 10.27
C ASP A 934 25.17 32.66 9.91
N GLU A 935 24.45 31.54 10.01
CA GLU A 935 24.92 30.20 9.60
C GLU A 935 24.73 29.92 8.10
N ASN A 936 24.06 30.82 7.37
CA ASN A 936 23.81 30.73 5.93
C ASN A 936 24.49 31.86 5.13
N GLN A 937 25.48 32.54 5.74
CA GLN A 937 26.08 33.76 5.19
C GLN A 937 26.68 33.56 3.80
N GLU A 938 27.27 32.40 3.50
CA GLU A 938 27.84 32.13 2.17
C GLU A 938 26.78 32.12 1.07
N ALA A 939 25.56 31.67 1.36
CA ALA A 939 24.47 31.72 0.40
C ALA A 939 23.89 33.14 0.26
N ASP A 940 23.83 33.90 1.36
CA ASP A 940 23.45 35.33 1.37
C ASP A 940 24.44 36.16 0.53
N ASP A 941 25.74 35.91 0.68
CA ASP A 941 26.83 36.57 -0.08
C ASP A 941 26.63 36.40 -1.60
N LEU A 942 26.24 35.20 -2.07
CA LEU A 942 25.96 34.94 -3.50
C LEU A 942 24.82 35.83 -4.04
N THR A 943 23.77 36.06 -3.25
CA THR A 943 22.65 36.91 -3.66
C THR A 943 22.97 38.41 -3.57
N ASN A 944 23.98 38.78 -2.78
CA ASN A 944 24.53 40.12 -2.68
C ASN A 944 25.66 40.39 -3.69
N LEU A 945 25.95 39.42 -4.57
CA LEU A 945 27.02 39.50 -5.58
C LEU A 945 28.43 39.62 -4.96
N VAL A 946 28.62 39.01 -3.79
CA VAL A 946 29.91 38.92 -3.09
C VAL A 946 30.45 37.50 -3.25
N PHE A 947 31.57 37.35 -3.96
CA PHE A 947 32.08 36.04 -4.39
C PHE A 947 33.43 35.65 -3.80
N ASP A 948 34.02 36.47 -2.91
CA ASP A 948 35.40 36.32 -2.41
C ASP A 948 35.70 34.96 -1.75
N LYS A 949 34.65 34.29 -1.25
CA LYS A 949 34.74 32.99 -0.59
C LYS A 949 34.71 31.81 -1.58
N PHE A 950 34.38 32.03 -2.84
CA PHE A 950 34.17 31.00 -3.85
C PHE A 950 35.25 31.03 -4.94
N SER A 951 35.54 29.87 -5.55
CA SER A 951 36.48 29.79 -6.68
C SER A 951 35.74 30.11 -7.99
N PRO A 952 36.19 31.08 -8.80
CA PRO A 952 35.58 31.40 -10.10
C PRO A 952 35.50 30.21 -11.07
N GLU A 953 36.46 29.29 -10.99
CA GLU A 953 36.56 28.09 -11.84
C GLU A 953 35.47 27.06 -11.53
N LEU A 954 34.85 27.15 -10.36
CA LEU A 954 33.76 26.27 -9.91
C LEU A 954 32.38 26.91 -10.08
N GLU A 955 32.31 28.12 -10.64
CA GLU A 955 31.05 28.76 -10.97
C GLU A 955 30.34 27.99 -12.10
N VAL A 956 29.13 27.53 -11.82
CA VAL A 956 28.26 26.94 -12.85
C VAL A 956 27.51 28.06 -13.53
N LYS A 957 27.89 28.38 -14.78
CA LYS A 957 27.17 29.36 -15.60
C LYS A 957 25.80 28.79 -16.00
N VAL A 958 24.74 29.33 -15.41
CA VAL A 958 23.36 28.91 -15.66
C VAL A 958 22.67 29.94 -16.54
N ASP A 959 22.17 29.51 -17.70
CA ASP A 959 21.19 30.29 -18.46
C ASP A 959 19.78 29.95 -17.98
N PRO A 960 19.07 30.88 -17.32
CA PRO A 960 17.74 30.59 -16.76
C PRO A 960 16.68 30.28 -17.81
N LEU A 961 16.87 30.71 -19.08
CA LEU A 961 15.95 30.40 -20.18
C LEU A 961 16.09 28.95 -20.66
N ASN A 962 17.26 28.34 -20.43
CA ASN A 962 17.53 26.94 -20.76
C ASN A 962 17.21 25.96 -19.62
N LEU A 963 16.72 26.46 -18.47
CA LEU A 963 16.25 25.60 -17.39
C LEU A 963 15.06 24.76 -17.85
N LYS A 964 15.22 23.43 -17.80
CA LYS A 964 14.22 22.48 -18.28
C LYS A 964 13.08 22.31 -17.28
N TRP A 965 12.07 23.17 -17.38
CA TRP A 965 10.83 23.07 -16.61
C TRP A 965 9.92 21.92 -17.11
N LEU A 966 9.29 21.20 -16.19
CA LEU A 966 8.44 20.04 -16.49
C LEU A 966 6.95 20.37 -16.41
N VAL A 967 6.54 21.27 -15.52
CA VAL A 967 5.14 21.62 -15.25
C VAL A 967 4.85 23.09 -15.64
N LEU A 968 5.74 24.02 -15.27
CA LEU A 968 5.50 25.47 -15.42
C LEU A 968 5.15 25.91 -16.85
N PRO A 969 5.80 25.45 -17.94
CA PRO A 969 5.50 25.95 -19.28
C PRO A 969 4.07 25.63 -19.70
N GLY A 970 3.56 24.46 -19.32
CA GLY A 970 2.18 24.05 -19.59
C GLY A 970 1.14 24.88 -18.82
N LEU A 971 1.43 25.17 -17.55
CA LEU A 971 0.62 26.06 -16.71
C LEU A 971 0.62 27.49 -17.26
N MET A 972 1.78 28.04 -17.60
CA MET A 972 1.93 29.41 -18.10
C MET A 972 1.24 29.59 -19.45
N LYS A 973 1.42 28.67 -20.40
CA LYS A 973 0.71 28.67 -21.69
C LYS A 973 -0.81 28.68 -21.51
N SER A 974 -1.31 27.91 -20.54
CA SER A 974 -2.74 27.86 -20.20
C SER A 974 -3.24 29.17 -19.56
N SER A 975 -2.40 29.88 -18.81
CA SER A 975 -2.70 31.21 -18.23
C SER A 975 -2.69 32.34 -19.28
N GLU A 976 -1.82 32.28 -20.29
CA GLU A 976 -1.78 33.25 -21.38
C GLU A 976 -3.00 33.14 -22.31
N LEU A 977 -3.46 31.90 -22.58
CA LEU A 977 -4.70 31.64 -23.31
C LEU A 977 -5.93 32.24 -22.60
N LEU A 978 -5.96 32.22 -21.26
CA LEU A 978 -7.01 32.88 -20.47
C LEU A 978 -7.00 34.40 -20.67
N TYR A 979 -5.81 35.03 -20.67
CA TYR A 979 -5.70 36.47 -20.91
C TYR A 979 -6.21 36.84 -22.30
N LYS A 980 -5.80 36.09 -23.33
CA LYS A 980 -6.27 36.29 -24.72
C LYS A 980 -7.79 36.12 -24.84
N GLN A 981 -8.36 35.06 -24.28
CA GLN A 981 -9.81 34.81 -24.32
C GLN A 981 -10.64 35.84 -23.54
N ILE A 982 -10.12 36.38 -22.43
CA ILE A 982 -10.79 37.47 -21.69
C ILE A 982 -10.77 38.76 -22.51
N VAL A 983 -9.65 39.05 -23.18
CA VAL A 983 -9.53 40.20 -24.08
C VAL A 983 -10.47 40.04 -25.28
N GLU A 984 -10.54 38.86 -25.89
CA GLU A 984 -11.46 38.54 -26.99
C GLU A 984 -12.93 38.57 -26.56
N ARG A 985 -13.29 38.07 -25.36
CA ARG A 985 -14.65 38.17 -24.82
C ARG A 985 -15.07 39.60 -24.48
N ARG A 986 -14.13 40.46 -24.12
CA ARG A 986 -14.37 41.90 -23.95
C ARG A 986 -14.52 42.60 -25.30
N ALA A 987 -13.81 42.16 -26.32
CA ALA A 987 -13.91 42.68 -27.68
C ALA A 987 -15.21 42.24 -28.40
N SER A 988 -15.74 41.05 -28.08
CA SER A 988 -16.93 40.46 -28.75
C SER A 988 -18.28 40.79 -28.11
N LYS A 989 -18.32 41.51 -26.98
CA LYS A 989 -19.55 42.04 -26.40
C LYS A 989 -19.49 43.57 -26.30
N GLY A 990 -20.03 44.25 -27.32
CA GLY A 990 -20.56 45.59 -27.11
C GLY A 990 -21.90 45.47 -26.37
N PHE A 991 -21.95 45.87 -25.09
CA PHE A 991 -23.11 46.51 -24.46
C PHE A 991 -22.82 46.94 -23.01
N GLU A 992 -23.19 48.21 -22.75
CA GLU A 992 -23.61 48.89 -21.53
C GLU A 992 -22.93 48.67 -20.17
N ALA A 993 -22.53 49.80 -19.61
CA ALA A 993 -22.09 49.95 -18.24
C ALA A 993 -23.23 49.65 -17.25
N VAL A 994 -23.04 48.63 -16.41
CA VAL A 994 -23.74 48.52 -15.12
C VAL A 994 -22.80 49.02 -14.01
N PRO A 995 -23.23 49.93 -13.12
CA PRO A 995 -22.32 50.60 -12.19
C PRO A 995 -21.83 49.71 -11.03
N THR A 996 -20.64 50.02 -10.52
CA THR A 996 -20.16 49.72 -9.15
C THR A 996 -19.95 48.28 -8.68
N THR A 997 -19.65 47.31 -9.55
CA THR A 997 -19.01 46.03 -9.15
C THR A 997 -17.59 45.83 -9.70
N ALA A 998 -17.09 46.80 -10.48
CA ALA A 998 -15.81 46.70 -11.20
C ALA A 998 -14.57 46.78 -10.28
N LYS A 999 -14.64 47.43 -9.12
CA LYS A 999 -13.51 47.50 -8.16
C LYS A 999 -13.37 46.23 -7.31
N PHE A 1000 -14.48 45.57 -6.99
CA PHE A 1000 -14.50 44.33 -6.21
C PHE A 1000 -14.04 43.12 -7.05
N LEU A 1001 -14.45 43.07 -8.33
CA LEU A 1001 -13.98 42.07 -9.29
C LEU A 1001 -12.51 42.26 -9.69
N ARG A 1002 -11.99 43.49 -9.76
CA ARG A 1002 -10.55 43.74 -10.02
C ARG A 1002 -9.64 43.14 -8.95
N LYS A 1003 -10.06 43.13 -7.68
CA LYS A 1003 -9.25 42.61 -6.55
C LYS A 1003 -9.34 41.08 -6.40
N LYS A 1004 -10.44 40.47 -6.87
CA LYS A 1004 -10.64 39.01 -6.86
C LYS A 1004 -10.21 38.30 -8.16
N LEU A 1005 -10.27 38.95 -9.33
CA LEU A 1005 -9.76 38.38 -10.60
C LEU A 1005 -8.24 38.49 -10.76
N LEU A 1006 -7.59 39.34 -9.94
CA LEU A 1006 -6.13 39.33 -9.76
C LEU A 1006 -5.69 38.31 -8.68
N SER A 1007 -6.63 37.60 -8.04
CA SER A 1007 -6.31 36.30 -7.46
C SER A 1007 -6.17 35.33 -8.62
N PRO A 1008 -5.04 34.62 -8.76
CA PRO A 1008 -4.88 33.58 -9.78
C PRO A 1008 -5.76 32.33 -9.54
N TRP A 1009 -6.68 32.39 -8.56
CA TRP A 1009 -7.62 31.34 -8.15
C TRP A 1009 -9.04 31.86 -8.09
#